data_AF-W6MUU9-F1
#
_entry.id   AF-W6MUU9-F1
#
_cell.length_a   1.000
_cell.length_b   1.000
_cell.length_c   1.000
_cell.angle_alpha   90.00
_cell.angle_beta   90.00
_cell.angle_gamma   90.00
#
_symmetry.space_group_name_H-M   'P 1'
#
loop_
_entity.id
_entity.type
_entity.pdbx_description
1 polymer ?
#
loop_
_entity_poly.entity_id
_entity_poly.type
_entity_poly.pdbx_seq_one_letter_code
_entity_poly.pdbx_strand_id
1 'polypeptide(L)'
;MIGCAMYELVKVGHDTLVGEVIRIDGDKATIQVYEETAGVTVGDPVLRTGKPLSVELGPGLMETIYDGIQRPLKAIKEMSQSIYIPRGIDAPALSRTVQYDFKPGNLSVGDHITSGDIFGNVFENSLLSDHKILLPPRARGTITSIAEAGSYSVDTPILEVEFEGKSYSYSMMHTWPVRVPRPVAEKLSADYPLLTGQRVLDALFPVVQGGTTCIPGAFGCGKTVISQSLSKYSNSDVIIYVGCFAKGTKVLMADGTDKPVERIAIGEEVMGKDGTPRSVIALPRGKATMYEVRHTTQHQSADDAEGLMNYVCSDHHKLVLRTPQHVNLTTHQLRGKMYTSVTYFEKVATAVGEIVKKKTRTYQHDIHGGAAGALRKAELYASDISTEPIDWTIEAKDYKNLGYFVKKSSYQLINPVHLETGKLGKTLESYGFSKDLAPQMAYLLGSWVGDGYMTRSMFSLDPLDTQYSERINAFGEEFGLVASTAEHHHRYYKTNEAEEVEASKLTEAAIAEDGALVYEGDLPGDPTEQDLIEEIEASEDSRPSSSGSAVSEHSWDERGDLSVMLRPIRQSGDSVLRPKLNVGNVFWDVVKSFGVRKVSEHDNGDSVEVHYSKHVPTHLSNDDISVREHFIAGLIDSDGYVKTDNDSYSATVTTIYSGVSEGLVRLARSLGIRVSVTVEKAHIDKSGVNHRLNYRVFLSGPALLGVLRNCSLDRKRAEFKEFTREAVPFYFTLEEKPEADYYGVTLPDSSDKEYLLSSLALVHNCGERGNEMAEVLMEFPELFTEISGTKEPIMKRTTLVANTSNMPVAAREASIYTGITLAEYFRDQGKNVSMIADSSSRWAEALREISGRLGEMPADQGFPAYLGAKLASFYERAGKAVALGSPDRIGSVSIVAAVSPAGGDFSDPVTTSTLGITQVFWGLDKKLAQRKHFPSINTSVSYSKYTNVLNKYYDSEFPEFPALRDRIREILSNAEELEQVVQLVGKSALSDADKITLDVANLIKEDFLQQNGYSTYDAFCPIWKTYDMMRAFVGYYDEAQKAVAGGAQWSKLAEATSDVKHAVSSAKFFEPSRGEAESKREFEKLVTNIGERFAEAAE
;
A
#
# COMPACT_ATOMS: atom_id res chain seq x y z
N MET A 1 4.56 -5.16 -40.98
CA MET A 1 3.20 -5.53 -40.54
C MET A 1 2.13 -5.20 -41.61
N ILE A 2 2.37 -5.45 -42.90
CA ILE A 2 1.44 -5.06 -43.97
C ILE A 2 0.13 -5.86 -43.88
N GLY A 3 -1.00 -5.15 -43.86
CA GLY A 3 -2.34 -5.74 -43.73
C GLY A 3 -2.72 -6.19 -42.32
N CYS A 4 -2.14 -5.61 -41.26
CA CYS A 4 -2.81 -5.61 -39.95
C CYS A 4 -3.93 -4.57 -39.93
N ALA A 5 -4.92 -4.77 -39.06
CA ALA A 5 -6.00 -3.80 -38.84
C ALA A 5 -5.73 -2.93 -37.59
N MET A 6 -6.37 -1.77 -37.53
CA MET A 6 -6.36 -0.92 -36.34
C MET A 6 -7.33 -1.49 -35.29
N TYR A 7 -6.92 -1.49 -34.02
CA TYR A 7 -7.47 -2.30 -32.93
C TYR A 7 -7.44 -3.83 -33.17
N GLU A 8 -6.52 -4.35 -33.99
CA GLU A 8 -6.29 -5.80 -34.10
C GLU A 8 -5.47 -6.32 -32.90
N LEU A 9 -5.90 -7.44 -32.31
CA LEU A 9 -5.16 -8.15 -31.27
C LEU A 9 -4.03 -8.98 -31.89
N VAL A 10 -2.86 -8.90 -31.27
CA VAL A 10 -1.61 -9.55 -31.70
C VAL A 10 -0.96 -10.26 -30.51
N LYS A 11 -0.16 -11.28 -30.81
CA LYS A 11 0.71 -11.95 -29.82
C LYS A 11 2.17 -11.58 -30.12
N VAL A 12 2.84 -10.96 -29.15
CA VAL A 12 4.16 -10.32 -29.28
C VAL A 12 5.20 -11.10 -28.49
N GLY A 13 6.40 -11.29 -29.05
CA GLY A 13 7.49 -11.96 -28.33
C GLY A 13 7.42 -13.48 -28.43
N HIS A 14 8.50 -14.14 -28.02
CA HIS A 14 8.51 -15.60 -27.85
C HIS A 14 7.57 -16.07 -26.73
N ASP A 15 7.33 -15.24 -25.72
CA ASP A 15 6.32 -15.43 -24.66
C ASP A 15 4.87 -15.29 -25.19
N THR A 16 4.68 -14.79 -26.41
CA THR A 16 3.36 -14.57 -27.06
C THR A 16 2.40 -13.62 -26.33
N LEU A 17 2.97 -12.60 -25.67
CA LEU A 17 2.30 -11.55 -24.89
C LEU A 17 1.15 -10.90 -25.65
N VAL A 18 0.00 -10.70 -25.00
CA VAL A 18 -1.19 -10.11 -25.64
C VAL A 18 -1.02 -8.60 -25.83
N GLY A 19 -1.30 -8.09 -27.03
CA GLY A 19 -1.32 -6.65 -27.33
C GLY A 19 -2.31 -6.27 -28.42
N GLU A 20 -2.52 -4.96 -28.64
CA GLU A 20 -3.45 -4.38 -29.62
C GLU A 20 -2.74 -3.36 -30.52
N VAL A 21 -3.00 -3.40 -31.83
CA VAL A 21 -2.47 -2.43 -32.80
C VAL A 21 -3.21 -1.10 -32.67
N ILE A 22 -2.51 -0.03 -32.31
CA ILE A 22 -3.11 1.30 -32.04
C ILE A 22 -2.72 2.39 -33.05
N ARG A 23 -1.61 2.24 -33.77
CA ARG A 23 -1.22 3.14 -34.88
C ARG A 23 -0.58 2.32 -36.00
N ILE A 24 -0.82 2.70 -37.25
CA ILE A 24 -0.21 2.09 -38.44
C ILE A 24 0.42 3.20 -39.26
N ASP A 25 1.67 3.02 -39.67
CA ASP A 25 2.46 3.97 -40.45
C ASP A 25 3.23 3.20 -41.54
N GLY A 26 2.69 3.22 -42.77
CA GLY A 26 3.21 2.48 -43.90
C GLY A 26 3.25 0.96 -43.65
N ASP A 27 4.46 0.41 -43.51
CA ASP A 27 4.71 -1.00 -43.21
C ASP A 27 4.82 -1.28 -41.70
N LYS A 28 4.95 -0.25 -40.85
CA LYS A 28 5.12 -0.33 -39.40
C LYS A 28 3.78 -0.23 -38.67
N ALA A 29 3.73 -0.83 -37.48
CA ALA A 29 2.58 -0.76 -36.59
C ALA A 29 3.06 -0.52 -35.14
N THR A 30 2.44 0.43 -34.45
CA THR A 30 2.62 0.65 -33.01
C THR A 30 1.61 -0.23 -32.27
N ILE A 31 2.12 -1.07 -31.38
CA ILE A 31 1.34 -2.04 -30.60
C ILE A 31 1.38 -1.64 -29.13
N GLN A 32 0.23 -1.61 -28.49
CA GLN A 32 0.07 -1.46 -27.05
C GLN A 32 -0.05 -2.86 -26.43
N VAL A 33 0.92 -3.25 -25.60
CA VAL A 33 0.94 -4.58 -24.96
C VAL A 33 0.16 -4.51 -23.63
N TYR A 34 -0.68 -5.51 -23.36
CA TYR A 34 -1.47 -5.64 -22.13
C TYR A 34 -0.71 -6.31 -20.99
N GLU A 35 0.50 -6.79 -21.28
CA GLU A 35 1.44 -7.45 -20.37
C GLU A 35 2.77 -6.66 -20.29
N GLU A 36 3.63 -7.02 -19.35
CA GLU A 36 4.93 -6.38 -19.17
C GLU A 36 5.90 -6.76 -20.31
N THR A 37 6.47 -5.75 -20.99
CA THR A 37 7.35 -5.94 -22.16
C THR A 37 8.82 -6.18 -21.82
N ALA A 38 9.17 -6.40 -20.55
CA ALA A 38 10.55 -6.57 -20.11
C ALA A 38 11.18 -7.84 -20.74
N GLY A 39 12.28 -7.68 -21.48
CA GLY A 39 12.96 -8.81 -22.13
C GLY A 39 12.37 -9.25 -23.48
N VAL A 40 11.40 -8.54 -24.05
CA VAL A 40 11.08 -8.63 -25.48
C VAL A 40 12.24 -8.03 -26.28
N THR A 41 12.74 -8.72 -27.31
CA THR A 41 13.96 -8.31 -28.03
C THR A 41 13.72 -7.88 -29.49
N VAL A 42 14.69 -7.16 -30.07
CA VAL A 42 14.62 -6.73 -31.48
C VAL A 42 14.93 -7.93 -32.38
N GLY A 43 13.87 -8.49 -32.97
CA GLY A 43 13.93 -9.72 -33.78
C GLY A 43 12.82 -10.72 -33.40
N ASP A 44 12.23 -10.55 -32.22
CA ASP A 44 11.09 -11.32 -31.73
C ASP A 44 9.92 -11.36 -32.73
N PRO A 45 9.22 -12.49 -32.88
CA PRO A 45 8.07 -12.60 -33.76
C PRO A 45 6.85 -11.84 -33.21
N VAL A 46 6.01 -11.33 -34.12
CA VAL A 46 4.67 -10.81 -33.83
C VAL A 46 3.64 -11.56 -34.67
N LEU A 47 2.77 -12.30 -34.01
CA LEU A 47 1.70 -13.07 -34.62
C LEU A 47 0.39 -12.25 -34.63
N ARG A 48 -0.29 -12.26 -35.78
CA ARG A 48 -1.58 -11.59 -36.00
C ARG A 48 -2.75 -12.54 -35.76
N THR A 49 -3.81 -12.08 -35.10
CA THR A 49 -5.02 -12.89 -34.89
C THR A 49 -6.13 -12.59 -35.90
N GLY A 50 -6.05 -11.46 -36.61
CA GLY A 50 -7.11 -10.99 -37.53
C GLY A 50 -8.40 -10.57 -36.82
N LYS A 51 -8.40 -10.45 -35.49
CA LYS A 51 -9.57 -10.11 -34.66
C LYS A 51 -9.21 -9.01 -33.66
N PRO A 52 -10.16 -8.13 -33.28
CA PRO A 52 -9.96 -7.20 -32.16
C PRO A 52 -10.07 -7.88 -30.80
N LEU A 53 -9.67 -7.19 -29.72
CA LEU A 53 -9.86 -7.66 -28.34
C LEU A 53 -11.34 -8.00 -28.10
N SER A 54 -11.59 -9.26 -27.77
CA SER A 54 -12.93 -9.85 -27.67
C SER A 54 -13.03 -10.74 -26.44
N VAL A 55 -14.17 -10.68 -25.76
CA VAL A 55 -14.50 -11.50 -24.59
C VAL A 55 -15.32 -12.72 -24.98
N GLU A 56 -15.15 -13.82 -24.24
CA GLU A 56 -16.04 -14.98 -24.30
C GLU A 56 -17.28 -14.73 -23.44
N LEU A 57 -18.46 -15.07 -23.97
CA LEU A 57 -19.76 -14.86 -23.34
C LEU A 57 -20.55 -16.16 -23.38
N GLY A 58 -21.04 -16.62 -22.23
CA GLY A 58 -21.74 -17.90 -22.05
C GLY A 58 -21.90 -18.22 -20.55
N PRO A 59 -22.35 -19.45 -20.19
CA PRO A 59 -22.41 -19.88 -18.80
C PRO A 59 -21.01 -20.16 -18.23
N GLY A 60 -20.82 -19.87 -16.94
CA GLY A 60 -19.52 -19.88 -16.24
C GLY A 60 -18.94 -18.49 -15.97
N LEU A 61 -19.66 -17.43 -16.32
CA LEU A 61 -19.29 -16.03 -16.04
C LEU A 61 -19.59 -15.62 -14.58
N MET A 62 -20.63 -16.19 -13.97
CA MET A 62 -20.97 -15.93 -12.57
C MET A 62 -19.99 -16.60 -11.61
N GLU A 63 -19.81 -16.03 -10.41
CA GLU A 63 -18.88 -16.48 -9.37
C GLU A 63 -17.38 -16.35 -9.76
N THR A 64 -17.06 -16.25 -11.05
CA THR A 64 -15.71 -16.13 -11.60
C THR A 64 -15.10 -14.74 -11.39
N ILE A 65 -13.78 -14.73 -11.10
CA ILE A 65 -12.95 -13.53 -10.95
C ILE A 65 -11.94 -13.49 -12.10
N TYR A 66 -12.00 -12.42 -12.89
CA TYR A 66 -11.22 -12.19 -14.10
C TYR A 66 -10.13 -11.13 -13.91
N ASP A 67 -9.08 -11.18 -14.73
CA ASP A 67 -8.18 -10.04 -14.97
C ASP A 67 -8.76 -9.05 -16.01
N GLY A 68 -8.06 -7.94 -16.27
CA GLY A 68 -8.51 -6.91 -17.23
C GLY A 68 -8.73 -7.39 -18.68
N ILE A 69 -8.14 -8.54 -19.07
CA ILE A 69 -8.31 -9.17 -20.40
C ILE A 69 -9.10 -10.48 -20.34
N GLN A 70 -9.90 -10.66 -19.27
CA GLN A 70 -10.83 -11.78 -19.06
C GLN A 70 -10.19 -13.16 -18.83
N ARG A 71 -8.96 -13.24 -18.29
CA ARG A 71 -8.41 -14.53 -17.82
C ARG A 71 -8.82 -14.82 -16.36
N PRO A 72 -9.31 -16.02 -16.02
CA PRO A 72 -9.80 -16.32 -14.67
C PRO A 72 -8.64 -16.54 -13.69
N LEU A 73 -8.53 -15.68 -12.67
CA LEU A 73 -7.40 -15.65 -11.74
C LEU A 73 -7.25 -16.94 -10.93
N LYS A 74 -8.36 -17.62 -10.61
CA LYS A 74 -8.37 -18.91 -9.92
C LYS A 74 -7.70 -20.01 -10.77
N ALA A 75 -8.07 -20.12 -12.05
CA ALA A 75 -7.49 -21.10 -12.95
C ALA A 75 -6.02 -20.79 -13.26
N ILE A 76 -5.64 -19.51 -13.42
CA ILE A 76 -4.23 -19.10 -13.53
C ILE A 76 -3.40 -19.64 -12.36
N LYS A 77 -3.87 -19.45 -11.12
CA LYS A 77 -3.20 -19.93 -9.90
C LYS A 77 -3.12 -21.46 -9.85
N GLU A 78 -4.18 -22.16 -10.27
CA GLU A 78 -4.22 -23.62 -10.31
C GLU A 78 -3.32 -24.20 -11.42
N MET A 79 -3.18 -23.51 -12.56
CA MET A 79 -2.28 -23.88 -13.67
C MET A 79 -0.81 -23.56 -13.36
N SER A 80 -0.51 -22.41 -12.77
CA SER A 80 0.86 -21.97 -12.49
C SER A 80 1.44 -22.56 -11.20
N GLN A 81 0.59 -23.07 -10.30
CA GLN A 81 0.92 -23.44 -8.91
C GLN A 81 1.66 -22.33 -8.15
N SER A 82 1.45 -21.07 -8.56
CA SER A 82 2.15 -19.89 -8.06
C SER A 82 1.17 -18.82 -7.57
N ILE A 83 1.64 -17.96 -6.68
CA ILE A 83 0.91 -16.75 -6.26
C ILE A 83 1.02 -15.61 -7.29
N TYR A 84 1.90 -15.75 -8.28
CA TYR A 84 2.12 -14.80 -9.35
C TYR A 84 1.45 -15.26 -10.66
N ILE A 85 1.03 -14.29 -11.48
CA ILE A 85 0.57 -14.51 -12.85
C ILE A 85 1.82 -14.57 -13.74
N PRO A 86 2.13 -15.69 -14.41
CA PRO A 86 3.23 -15.74 -15.37
C PRO A 86 2.91 -14.89 -16.61
N ARG A 87 3.93 -14.29 -17.21
CA ARG A 87 3.78 -13.63 -18.52
C ARG A 87 3.44 -14.66 -19.60
N GLY A 88 2.70 -14.23 -20.61
CA GLY A 88 2.31 -15.08 -21.74
C GLY A 88 1.32 -16.20 -21.37
N ILE A 89 0.79 -16.22 -20.14
CA ILE A 89 -0.14 -17.29 -19.73
C ILE A 89 -1.47 -17.14 -20.47
N ASP A 90 -1.76 -18.12 -21.32
CA ASP A 90 -3.01 -18.26 -22.05
C ASP A 90 -3.91 -19.24 -21.29
N ALA A 91 -5.01 -18.72 -20.74
CA ALA A 91 -5.98 -19.47 -19.95
C ALA A 91 -7.40 -19.10 -20.43
N PRO A 92 -8.25 -20.07 -20.80
CA PRO A 92 -9.56 -19.78 -21.38
C PRO A 92 -10.47 -19.06 -20.39
N ALA A 93 -11.29 -18.12 -20.88
CA ALA A 93 -12.18 -17.32 -20.04
C ALA A 93 -13.33 -18.16 -19.45
N LEU A 94 -13.81 -19.16 -20.21
CA LEU A 94 -14.78 -20.17 -19.74
C LEU A 94 -14.14 -21.56 -19.67
N SER A 95 -14.41 -22.30 -18.59
CA SER A 95 -13.83 -23.63 -18.38
C SER A 95 -14.42 -24.66 -19.33
N ARG A 96 -13.56 -25.35 -20.09
CA ARG A 96 -13.95 -26.43 -21.02
C ARG A 96 -14.23 -27.77 -20.34
N THR A 97 -13.85 -27.93 -19.08
CA THR A 97 -14.04 -29.18 -18.32
C THR A 97 -15.38 -29.24 -17.59
N VAL A 98 -16.01 -28.10 -17.31
CA VAL A 98 -17.33 -28.04 -16.66
C VAL A 98 -18.41 -28.42 -17.66
N GLN A 99 -19.28 -29.34 -17.24
CA GLN A 99 -20.47 -29.75 -18.00
C GLN A 99 -21.68 -28.99 -17.45
N TYR A 100 -22.53 -28.49 -18.34
CA TYR A 100 -23.73 -27.74 -18.03
C TYR A 100 -24.97 -28.46 -18.58
N ASP A 101 -26.01 -28.56 -17.76
CA ASP A 101 -27.28 -29.18 -18.15
C ASP A 101 -28.07 -28.25 -19.09
N PHE A 102 -27.92 -28.50 -20.39
CA PHE A 102 -28.61 -27.79 -21.46
C PHE A 102 -30.05 -28.26 -21.61
N LYS A 103 -30.96 -27.31 -21.81
CA LYS A 103 -32.35 -27.54 -22.16
C LYS A 103 -32.65 -26.77 -23.44
N PRO A 104 -32.92 -27.43 -24.59
CA PRO A 104 -33.30 -26.75 -25.81
C PRO A 104 -34.60 -25.94 -25.61
N GLY A 105 -34.70 -24.81 -26.32
CA GLY A 105 -35.87 -23.93 -26.29
C GLY A 105 -37.03 -24.47 -27.12
N ASN A 106 -38.04 -23.63 -27.35
CA ASN A 106 -39.23 -23.96 -28.14
C ASN A 106 -38.98 -23.99 -29.67
N LEU A 107 -37.73 -24.12 -30.12
CA LEU A 107 -37.34 -24.10 -31.53
C LEU A 107 -37.12 -25.52 -32.06
N SER A 108 -37.51 -25.76 -33.31
CA SER A 108 -37.43 -27.07 -33.96
C SER A 108 -36.57 -27.04 -35.23
N VAL A 109 -36.15 -28.21 -35.71
CA VAL A 109 -35.39 -28.35 -36.96
C VAL A 109 -36.27 -27.92 -38.14
N GLY A 110 -35.79 -26.96 -38.92
CA GLY A 110 -36.54 -26.29 -39.98
C GLY A 110 -37.06 -24.89 -39.63
N ASP A 111 -37.03 -24.48 -38.36
CA ASP A 111 -37.40 -23.11 -37.98
C ASP A 111 -36.33 -22.08 -38.39
N HIS A 112 -36.77 -20.86 -38.69
CA HIS A 112 -35.89 -19.72 -38.93
C HIS A 112 -35.48 -19.08 -37.61
N ILE A 113 -34.17 -18.82 -37.46
CA ILE A 113 -33.57 -18.20 -36.28
C ILE A 113 -32.75 -16.96 -36.67
N THR A 114 -32.79 -15.93 -35.84
CA THR A 114 -32.10 -14.65 -36.03
C THR A 114 -31.27 -14.25 -34.79
N SER A 115 -30.48 -13.20 -34.94
CA SER A 115 -29.53 -12.72 -33.92
C SER A 115 -30.24 -12.35 -32.61
N GLY A 116 -29.78 -12.93 -31.51
CA GLY A 116 -30.33 -12.70 -30.16
C GLY A 116 -31.50 -13.62 -29.78
N ASP A 117 -31.97 -14.49 -30.67
CA ASP A 117 -32.99 -15.49 -30.34
C ASP A 117 -32.45 -16.49 -29.30
N ILE A 118 -33.32 -16.93 -28.39
CA ILE A 118 -32.99 -17.99 -27.43
C ILE A 118 -33.17 -19.36 -28.09
N PHE A 119 -32.09 -20.15 -28.22
CA PHE A 119 -32.18 -21.53 -28.69
C PHE A 119 -32.12 -22.59 -27.57
N GLY A 120 -31.77 -22.20 -26.35
CA GLY A 120 -31.90 -23.03 -25.16
C GLY A 120 -31.38 -22.33 -23.90
N ASN A 121 -31.63 -22.95 -22.75
CA ASN A 121 -31.30 -22.40 -21.44
C ASN A 121 -30.44 -23.39 -20.64
N VAL A 122 -29.65 -22.86 -19.72
CA VAL A 122 -28.72 -23.57 -18.83
C VAL A 122 -28.98 -23.15 -17.39
N PHE A 123 -28.92 -24.11 -16.46
CA PHE A 123 -28.82 -23.78 -15.04
C PHE A 123 -27.36 -23.44 -14.70
N GLU A 124 -27.08 -22.18 -14.39
CA GLU A 124 -25.73 -21.74 -14.00
C GLU A 124 -25.55 -21.80 -12.47
N ASN A 125 -26.49 -21.22 -11.71
CA ASN A 125 -26.49 -21.30 -10.25
C ASN A 125 -27.90 -21.07 -9.66
N SER A 126 -28.04 -21.13 -8.33
CA SER A 126 -29.34 -21.03 -7.65
C SER A 126 -29.99 -19.64 -7.65
N LEU A 127 -29.22 -18.55 -7.84
CA LEU A 127 -29.76 -17.20 -8.07
C LEU A 127 -30.05 -16.95 -9.56
N LEU A 128 -29.20 -17.49 -10.44
CA LEU A 128 -29.31 -17.39 -11.90
C LEU A 128 -29.61 -18.79 -12.48
N SER A 129 -30.82 -19.26 -12.18
CA SER A 129 -31.31 -20.61 -12.52
C SER A 129 -31.72 -20.77 -13.99
N ASP A 130 -31.78 -19.67 -14.73
CA ASP A 130 -32.17 -19.59 -16.14
C ASP A 130 -31.18 -18.68 -16.90
N HIS A 131 -29.99 -19.23 -17.21
CA HIS A 131 -29.01 -18.59 -18.09
C HIS A 131 -29.40 -18.88 -19.55
N LYS A 132 -29.74 -17.83 -20.31
CA LYS A 132 -30.31 -17.96 -21.65
C LYS A 132 -29.21 -17.95 -22.70
N ILE A 133 -29.13 -19.01 -23.50
CA ILE A 133 -28.15 -19.12 -24.58
C ILE A 133 -28.72 -18.44 -25.82
N LEU A 134 -28.06 -17.36 -26.24
CA LEU A 134 -28.52 -16.46 -27.30
C LEU A 134 -27.76 -16.74 -28.61
N LEU A 135 -28.43 -16.72 -29.75
CA LEU A 135 -27.74 -16.77 -31.04
C LEU A 135 -26.85 -15.51 -31.21
N PRO A 136 -25.57 -15.63 -31.61
CA PRO A 136 -24.65 -14.48 -31.65
C PRO A 136 -25.12 -13.34 -32.56
N PRO A 137 -24.85 -12.06 -32.24
CA PRO A 137 -25.29 -10.96 -33.09
C PRO A 137 -24.66 -11.04 -34.48
N ARG A 138 -25.46 -10.74 -35.53
CA ARG A 138 -25.19 -10.94 -36.97
C ARG A 138 -25.35 -12.37 -37.50
N ALA A 139 -25.54 -13.38 -36.66
CA ALA A 139 -25.97 -14.71 -37.13
C ALA A 139 -27.47 -14.73 -37.46
N ARG A 140 -27.86 -15.53 -38.45
CA ARG A 140 -29.24 -15.81 -38.87
C ARG A 140 -29.26 -17.02 -39.80
N GLY A 141 -30.40 -17.71 -39.93
CA GLY A 141 -30.60 -18.77 -40.92
C GLY A 141 -31.73 -19.73 -40.55
N THR A 142 -31.64 -20.98 -41.00
CA THR A 142 -32.62 -22.03 -40.71
C THR A 142 -31.95 -23.18 -39.95
N ILE A 143 -32.56 -23.67 -38.88
CA ILE A 143 -31.97 -24.69 -38.00
C ILE A 143 -31.92 -26.04 -38.76
N THR A 144 -30.72 -26.60 -38.94
CA THR A 144 -30.51 -27.92 -39.53
C THR A 144 -30.35 -29.02 -38.47
N SER A 145 -29.84 -28.66 -37.29
CA SER A 145 -29.68 -29.58 -36.15
C SER A 145 -29.70 -28.79 -34.84
N ILE A 146 -30.26 -29.40 -33.80
CA ILE A 146 -30.22 -28.90 -32.41
C ILE A 146 -29.99 -30.09 -31.46
N ALA A 147 -29.13 -29.90 -30.46
CA ALA A 147 -28.84 -30.94 -29.47
C ALA A 147 -30.04 -31.22 -28.55
N GLU A 148 -30.15 -32.47 -28.09
CA GLU A 148 -31.16 -32.89 -27.11
C GLU A 148 -30.86 -32.30 -25.71
N ALA A 149 -31.76 -32.52 -24.75
CA ALA A 149 -31.52 -32.10 -23.37
C ALA A 149 -30.48 -33.02 -22.70
N GLY A 150 -29.41 -32.44 -22.17
CA GLY A 150 -28.29 -33.20 -21.59
C GLY A 150 -27.15 -32.31 -21.08
N SER A 151 -26.15 -32.93 -20.45
CA SER A 151 -24.97 -32.25 -19.93
C SER A 151 -23.90 -32.11 -21.03
N TYR A 152 -23.50 -30.87 -21.36
CA TYR A 152 -22.50 -30.58 -22.41
C TYR A 152 -21.49 -29.51 -21.95
N SER A 153 -20.31 -29.47 -22.59
CA SER A 153 -19.32 -28.41 -22.38
C SER A 153 -19.66 -27.13 -23.17
N VAL A 154 -19.16 -25.99 -22.71
CA VAL A 154 -19.38 -24.66 -23.31
C VAL A 154 -18.93 -24.52 -24.77
N ASP A 155 -17.99 -25.35 -25.22
CA ASP A 155 -17.43 -25.41 -26.57
C ASP A 155 -18.05 -26.49 -27.47
N THR A 156 -18.87 -27.39 -26.93
CA THR A 156 -19.58 -28.40 -27.72
C THR A 156 -20.57 -27.70 -28.67
N PRO A 157 -20.58 -28.00 -30.00
CA PRO A 157 -21.57 -27.47 -30.92
C PRO A 157 -22.96 -28.05 -30.58
N ILE A 158 -23.92 -27.16 -30.38
CA ILE A 158 -25.28 -27.46 -29.91
C ILE A 158 -26.35 -27.09 -30.95
N LEU A 159 -26.05 -26.12 -31.82
CA LEU A 159 -26.95 -25.66 -32.87
C LEU A 159 -26.21 -25.60 -34.20
N GLU A 160 -26.79 -26.17 -35.25
CA GLU A 160 -26.35 -25.97 -36.63
C GLU A 160 -27.42 -25.21 -37.42
N VAL A 161 -26.98 -24.22 -38.18
CA VAL A 161 -27.84 -23.29 -38.92
C VAL A 161 -27.34 -23.16 -40.35
N GLU A 162 -28.22 -23.36 -41.34
CA GLU A 162 -27.91 -23.08 -42.74
C GLU A 162 -28.28 -21.64 -43.11
N PHE A 163 -27.34 -20.95 -43.76
CA PHE A 163 -27.57 -19.64 -44.37
C PHE A 163 -26.82 -19.52 -45.71
N GLU A 164 -27.51 -19.07 -46.77
CA GLU A 164 -26.97 -18.90 -48.13
C GLU A 164 -26.20 -20.13 -48.66
N GLY A 165 -26.69 -21.35 -48.36
CA GLY A 165 -26.07 -22.62 -48.79
C GLY A 165 -24.81 -23.00 -48.01
N LYS A 166 -24.60 -22.44 -46.82
CA LYS A 166 -23.49 -22.77 -45.90
C LYS A 166 -24.03 -23.08 -44.51
N SER A 167 -23.58 -24.19 -43.95
CA SER A 167 -23.85 -24.57 -42.55
C SER A 167 -22.87 -23.87 -41.61
N TYR A 168 -23.39 -23.34 -40.50
CA TYR A 168 -22.65 -22.71 -39.41
C TYR A 168 -23.01 -23.39 -38.10
N SER A 169 -22.02 -23.78 -37.30
CA SER A 169 -22.22 -24.38 -35.98
C SER A 169 -21.99 -23.37 -34.85
N TYR A 170 -22.78 -23.49 -33.78
CA TYR A 170 -22.77 -22.64 -32.60
C TYR A 170 -22.79 -23.49 -31.33
N SER A 171 -21.98 -23.12 -30.34
CA SER A 171 -21.92 -23.73 -29.00
C SER A 171 -22.64 -22.86 -27.96
N MET A 172 -22.55 -23.20 -26.67
CA MET A 172 -23.13 -22.36 -25.60
C MET A 172 -22.49 -20.98 -25.49
N MET A 173 -21.27 -20.82 -25.97
CA MET A 173 -20.48 -19.60 -25.84
C MET A 173 -20.15 -18.95 -27.18
N HIS A 174 -20.06 -17.62 -27.20
CA HIS A 174 -19.59 -16.85 -28.35
C HIS A 174 -18.59 -15.78 -27.94
N THR A 175 -17.82 -15.29 -28.90
CA THR A 175 -16.91 -14.15 -28.69
C THR A 175 -17.55 -12.83 -29.12
N TRP A 176 -17.29 -11.75 -28.39
CA TRP A 176 -17.74 -10.40 -28.78
C TRP A 176 -16.67 -9.32 -28.53
N PRO A 177 -16.41 -8.41 -29.50
CA PRO A 177 -15.41 -7.35 -29.35
C PRO A 177 -15.77 -6.30 -28.29
N VAL A 178 -14.88 -6.09 -27.31
CA VAL A 178 -15.17 -5.24 -26.12
C VAL A 178 -15.37 -3.77 -26.44
N ARG A 179 -14.73 -3.29 -27.51
CA ARG A 179 -14.82 -1.89 -27.98
C ARG A 179 -16.11 -1.61 -28.79
N VAL A 180 -16.95 -2.61 -29.08
CA VAL A 180 -18.21 -2.45 -29.81
C VAL A 180 -19.40 -2.73 -28.88
N PRO A 181 -20.34 -1.80 -28.70
CA PRO A 181 -21.53 -2.07 -27.88
C PRO A 181 -22.37 -3.18 -28.50
N ARG A 182 -22.91 -4.08 -27.66
CA ARG A 182 -23.80 -5.14 -28.09
C ARG A 182 -25.13 -4.55 -28.59
N PRO A 183 -25.58 -4.89 -29.81
CA PRO A 183 -26.73 -4.25 -30.44
C PRO A 183 -28.05 -4.64 -29.76
N VAL A 184 -29.00 -3.69 -29.74
CA VAL A 184 -30.34 -3.80 -29.15
C VAL A 184 -31.40 -3.51 -30.22
N ALA A 185 -32.65 -3.90 -29.98
CA ALA A 185 -33.77 -3.57 -30.87
C ALA A 185 -34.16 -2.10 -30.75
N GLU A 186 -34.36 -1.62 -29.51
CA GLU A 186 -34.76 -0.24 -29.20
C GLU A 186 -34.21 0.19 -27.82
N LYS A 187 -33.74 1.44 -27.67
CA LYS A 187 -33.47 2.04 -26.34
C LYS A 187 -34.78 2.60 -25.78
N LEU A 188 -35.13 2.21 -24.56
CA LEU A 188 -36.32 2.69 -23.84
C LEU A 188 -35.96 3.76 -22.80
N SER A 189 -36.92 4.61 -22.48
CA SER A 189 -36.83 5.48 -21.29
C SER A 189 -36.86 4.62 -20.02
N ALA A 190 -35.94 4.88 -19.10
CA ALA A 190 -35.89 4.23 -17.79
C ALA A 190 -36.83 4.94 -16.80
N ASP A 191 -37.78 4.18 -16.26
CA ASP A 191 -38.98 4.62 -15.53
C ASP A 191 -39.12 4.01 -14.13
N TYR A 192 -38.35 2.95 -13.83
CA TYR A 192 -38.38 2.19 -12.58
C TYR A 192 -37.10 2.46 -11.75
N PRO A 193 -37.19 2.64 -10.41
CA PRO A 193 -36.04 3.02 -9.60
C PRO A 193 -35.04 1.88 -9.37
N LEU A 194 -33.75 2.24 -9.43
CA LEU A 194 -32.67 1.44 -8.85
C LEU A 194 -32.64 1.74 -7.35
N LEU A 195 -33.31 0.89 -6.55
CA LEU A 195 -33.28 1.00 -5.10
C LEU A 195 -31.88 0.65 -4.60
N THR A 196 -31.32 1.49 -3.73
CA THR A 196 -29.98 1.30 -3.14
C THR A 196 -30.05 0.82 -1.69
N GLY A 197 -31.19 1.01 -1.03
CA GLY A 197 -31.38 0.74 0.40
C GLY A 197 -30.86 1.85 1.33
N GLN A 198 -30.32 2.94 0.79
CA GLN A 198 -29.84 4.10 1.54
C GLN A 198 -30.82 5.27 1.42
N ARG A 199 -31.34 5.76 2.55
CA ARG A 199 -32.44 6.76 2.60
C ARG A 199 -32.14 8.03 1.80
N VAL A 200 -30.94 8.60 1.95
CA VAL A 200 -30.54 9.82 1.23
C VAL A 200 -30.42 9.60 -0.29
N LEU A 201 -30.03 8.40 -0.73
CA LEU A 201 -29.94 8.06 -2.14
C LEU A 201 -31.33 7.84 -2.74
N ASP A 202 -32.13 6.98 -2.11
CA ASP A 202 -33.44 6.55 -2.63
C ASP A 202 -34.52 7.65 -2.51
N ALA A 203 -34.34 8.65 -1.62
CA ALA A 203 -35.23 9.80 -1.48
C ALA A 203 -34.75 11.07 -2.19
N LEU A 204 -33.55 11.58 -1.88
CA LEU A 204 -33.14 12.91 -2.37
C LEU A 204 -32.48 12.87 -3.76
N PHE A 205 -31.72 11.82 -4.06
CA PHE A 205 -30.91 11.71 -5.28
C PHE A 205 -31.12 10.39 -6.07
N PRO A 206 -32.38 9.98 -6.32
CA PRO A 206 -32.69 8.63 -6.80
C PRO A 206 -32.20 8.36 -8.23
N VAL A 207 -31.90 7.09 -8.48
CA VAL A 207 -31.42 6.56 -9.77
C VAL A 207 -32.47 5.63 -10.37
N VAL A 208 -32.50 5.50 -11.70
CA VAL A 208 -33.36 4.55 -12.43
C VAL A 208 -32.57 3.30 -12.83
N GLN A 209 -33.24 2.16 -12.97
CA GLN A 209 -32.64 0.97 -13.59
C GLN A 209 -32.35 1.25 -15.07
N GLY A 210 -31.06 1.25 -15.43
CA GLY A 210 -30.57 1.77 -16.72
C GLY A 210 -29.95 3.17 -16.64
N GLY A 211 -29.83 3.76 -15.45
CA GLY A 211 -29.33 5.13 -15.25
C GLY A 211 -27.80 5.25 -15.16
N THR A 212 -27.29 6.48 -15.31
CA THR A 212 -25.86 6.80 -15.16
C THR A 212 -25.59 7.68 -13.94
N THR A 213 -24.70 7.21 -13.07
CA THR A 213 -24.43 7.79 -11.74
C THR A 213 -22.94 8.00 -11.52
N CYS A 214 -22.58 9.19 -11.04
CA CYS A 214 -21.23 9.56 -10.60
C CYS A 214 -21.16 9.60 -9.07
N ILE A 215 -20.14 8.97 -8.48
CA ILE A 215 -19.79 9.09 -7.06
C ILE A 215 -18.39 9.72 -6.94
N PRO A 216 -18.25 11.06 -6.98
CA PRO A 216 -16.99 11.73 -6.73
C PRO A 216 -16.78 11.95 -5.22
N GLY A 217 -15.55 11.75 -4.79
CA GLY A 217 -15.11 12.09 -3.44
C GLY A 217 -13.64 11.80 -3.24
N ALA A 218 -13.04 12.42 -2.22
CA ALA A 218 -11.67 12.11 -1.84
C ALA A 218 -11.53 10.65 -1.33
N PHE A 219 -10.29 10.21 -1.10
CA PHE A 219 -10.01 8.94 -0.42
C PHE A 219 -10.57 8.97 1.02
N GLY A 220 -10.92 7.80 1.56
CA GLY A 220 -11.52 7.66 2.90
C GLY A 220 -12.96 8.19 3.07
N CYS A 221 -13.58 8.77 2.04
CA CYS A 221 -14.92 9.38 2.16
C CYS A 221 -16.09 8.38 2.14
N GLY A 222 -15.84 7.08 1.95
CA GLY A 222 -16.88 6.04 1.95
C GLY A 222 -17.39 5.57 0.58
N LYS A 223 -16.69 5.89 -0.53
CA LYS A 223 -17.07 5.44 -1.89
C LYS A 223 -17.25 3.91 -1.96
N THR A 224 -16.24 3.16 -1.54
CA THR A 224 -16.21 1.69 -1.53
C THR A 224 -17.35 1.11 -0.68
N VAL A 225 -17.69 1.75 0.44
CA VAL A 225 -18.81 1.35 1.32
C VAL A 225 -20.17 1.54 0.63
N ILE A 226 -20.35 2.60 -0.16
CA ILE A 226 -21.57 2.81 -0.96
C ILE A 226 -21.64 1.79 -2.11
N SER A 227 -20.53 1.58 -2.83
CA SER A 227 -20.40 0.55 -3.89
C SER A 227 -20.73 -0.86 -3.36
N GLN A 228 -20.23 -1.19 -2.16
CA GLN A 228 -20.51 -2.46 -1.50
C GLN A 228 -21.96 -2.56 -1.01
N SER A 229 -22.52 -1.49 -0.43
CA SER A 229 -23.93 -1.46 -0.01
C SER A 229 -24.87 -1.64 -1.21
N LEU A 230 -24.57 -1.01 -2.34
CA LEU A 230 -25.30 -1.22 -3.60
C LEU A 230 -25.20 -2.68 -4.09
N SER A 231 -24.04 -3.32 -3.94
CA SER A 231 -23.82 -4.73 -4.29
C SER A 231 -24.59 -5.69 -3.36
N LYS A 232 -24.72 -5.35 -2.08
CA LYS A 232 -25.52 -6.09 -1.09
C LYS A 232 -27.01 -5.95 -1.38
N TYR A 233 -27.51 -4.73 -1.54
CA TYR A 233 -28.93 -4.41 -1.36
C TYR A 233 -29.68 -3.94 -2.61
N SER A 234 -29.01 -3.70 -3.74
CA SER A 234 -29.74 -3.22 -4.93
C SER A 234 -30.69 -4.28 -5.51
N ASN A 235 -31.78 -3.78 -6.11
CA ASN A 235 -32.78 -4.57 -6.85
C ASN A 235 -32.28 -5.03 -8.24
N SER A 236 -30.97 -5.27 -8.37
CA SER A 236 -30.29 -5.76 -9.57
C SER A 236 -30.29 -7.30 -9.60
N ASP A 237 -30.56 -7.89 -10.77
CA ASP A 237 -30.38 -9.32 -11.03
C ASP A 237 -28.90 -9.72 -10.98
N VAL A 238 -28.03 -8.86 -11.53
CA VAL A 238 -26.61 -9.13 -11.78
C VAL A 238 -25.75 -7.92 -11.42
N ILE A 239 -24.58 -8.16 -10.83
CA ILE A 239 -23.60 -7.13 -10.47
C ILE A 239 -22.26 -7.41 -11.18
N ILE A 240 -21.69 -6.39 -11.82
CA ILE A 240 -20.34 -6.46 -12.42
C ILE A 240 -19.46 -5.42 -11.72
N TYR A 241 -18.33 -5.83 -11.13
CA TYR A 241 -17.48 -4.96 -10.28
C TYR A 241 -16.00 -5.04 -10.65
N VAL A 242 -15.26 -3.93 -10.51
CA VAL A 242 -13.85 -3.74 -10.96
C VAL A 242 -12.98 -3.14 -9.82
N GLY A 243 -11.74 -3.62 -9.59
CA GLY A 243 -10.86 -3.13 -8.47
C GLY A 243 -9.40 -3.66 -8.44
N CYS A 244 -8.58 -3.32 -7.40
CA CYS A 244 -7.09 -3.23 -7.47
C CYS A 244 -6.19 -3.69 -6.25
N PHE A 245 -4.84 -3.72 -6.44
CA PHE A 245 -3.63 -3.80 -5.53
C PHE A 245 -3.32 -5.05 -4.59
N ALA A 246 -2.15 -5.13 -3.86
CA ALA A 246 -1.67 -6.32 -3.05
C ALA A 246 -0.89 -6.05 -1.68
N LYS A 247 0.29 -6.67 -1.27
CA LYS A 247 0.83 -6.66 0.17
C LYS A 247 2.31 -7.16 0.57
N GLY A 248 3.18 -6.51 1.41
CA GLY A 248 4.58 -7.03 1.80
C GLY A 248 5.62 -6.23 2.72
N THR A 249 6.16 -6.71 3.88
CA THR A 249 7.23 -6.05 4.76
C THR A 249 7.60 -6.83 6.08
N LYS A 250 8.47 -6.33 7.00
CA LYS A 250 8.71 -6.83 8.40
C LYS A 250 8.89 -5.70 9.47
N VAL A 251 8.48 -5.90 10.73
CA VAL A 251 8.43 -4.88 11.83
C VAL A 251 8.86 -5.46 13.20
N LEU A 252 9.24 -4.61 14.17
CA LEU A 252 9.60 -4.97 15.55
C LEU A 252 8.42 -4.80 16.54
N MET A 253 8.11 -5.85 17.30
CA MET A 253 7.03 -5.88 18.29
C MET A 253 7.49 -5.38 19.68
N ALA A 254 6.53 -4.94 20.50
CA ALA A 254 6.80 -4.44 21.85
C ALA A 254 7.33 -5.53 22.83
N ASP A 255 7.11 -6.81 22.55
CA ASP A 255 7.67 -7.94 23.30
C ASP A 255 9.15 -8.25 22.92
N GLY A 256 9.71 -7.51 21.97
CA GLY A 256 11.06 -7.73 21.44
C GLY A 256 11.16 -8.84 20.38
N THR A 257 10.04 -9.27 19.77
CA THR A 257 10.06 -10.21 18.63
C THR A 257 10.05 -9.50 17.28
N ASP A 258 10.72 -10.11 16.28
CA ASP A 258 10.63 -9.69 14.88
C ASP A 258 9.40 -10.34 14.23
N LYS A 259 8.41 -9.55 13.81
CA LYS A 259 7.18 -10.07 13.20
C LYS A 259 7.02 -9.57 11.75
N PRO A 260 6.81 -10.46 10.77
CA PRO A 260 6.48 -10.03 9.41
C PRO A 260 5.09 -9.37 9.44
N VAL A 261 4.92 -8.21 8.81
CA VAL A 261 3.77 -7.33 9.09
C VAL A 261 2.47 -7.82 8.44
N GLU A 262 2.52 -8.82 7.54
CA GLU A 262 1.38 -9.70 7.23
C GLU A 262 0.69 -10.26 8.48
N ARG A 263 1.50 -10.66 9.46
CA ARG A 263 1.08 -11.45 10.62
C ARG A 263 0.80 -10.58 11.86
N ILE A 264 1.12 -9.28 11.80
CA ILE A 264 0.69 -8.34 12.84
C ILE A 264 -0.84 -8.26 12.79
N ALA A 265 -1.48 -8.18 13.96
CA ALA A 265 -2.92 -8.09 14.14
C ALA A 265 -3.32 -6.78 14.84
N ILE A 266 -4.58 -6.37 14.68
CA ILE A 266 -5.14 -5.20 15.39
C ILE A 266 -5.18 -5.51 16.89
N GLY A 267 -4.75 -4.55 17.72
CA GLY A 267 -4.62 -4.71 19.17
C GLY A 267 -3.27 -5.27 19.64
N GLU A 268 -2.39 -5.72 18.75
CA GLU A 268 -1.00 -6.02 19.11
C GLU A 268 -0.19 -4.72 19.27
N GLU A 269 0.94 -4.78 19.97
CA GLU A 269 1.76 -3.61 20.27
C GLU A 269 3.11 -3.66 19.54
N VAL A 270 3.46 -2.56 18.86
CA VAL A 270 4.76 -2.35 18.21
C VAL A 270 5.64 -1.42 19.03
N MET A 271 6.96 -1.46 18.80
CA MET A 271 7.92 -0.68 19.57
C MET A 271 7.96 0.79 19.13
N GLY A 272 7.62 1.71 20.04
CA GLY A 272 7.75 3.15 19.85
C GLY A 272 9.20 3.66 19.97
N LYS A 273 9.45 4.87 19.48
CA LYS A 273 10.78 5.49 19.41
C LYS A 273 11.47 5.77 20.76
N ASP A 274 10.65 5.84 21.79
CA ASP A 274 10.95 6.08 23.20
C ASP A 274 11.02 4.77 24.02
N GLY A 275 10.84 3.61 23.37
CA GLY A 275 10.71 2.32 24.02
C GLY A 275 9.32 2.02 24.60
N THR A 276 8.33 2.90 24.39
CA THR A 276 6.95 2.64 24.84
C THR A 276 6.19 1.74 23.85
N PRO A 277 5.38 0.78 24.33
CA PRO A 277 4.48 0.01 23.46
C PRO A 277 3.43 0.91 22.81
N ARG A 278 3.18 0.72 21.50
CA ARG A 278 2.16 1.44 20.74
C ARG A 278 1.20 0.44 20.11
N SER A 279 -0.07 0.45 20.54
CA SER A 279 -1.09 -0.49 20.07
C SER A 279 -1.52 -0.21 18.62
N VAL A 280 -1.57 -1.24 17.78
CA VAL A 280 -1.94 -1.16 16.36
C VAL A 280 -3.46 -1.07 16.21
N ILE A 281 -3.96 -0.04 15.53
CA ILE A 281 -5.41 0.16 15.29
C ILE A 281 -5.88 -0.25 13.89
N ALA A 282 -4.99 -0.24 12.89
CA ALA A 282 -5.29 -0.74 11.55
C ALA A 282 -4.02 -1.23 10.82
N LEU A 283 -4.23 -2.06 9.80
CA LEU A 283 -3.17 -2.75 9.06
C LEU A 283 -3.33 -2.55 7.54
N PRO A 284 -3.04 -1.35 7.02
CA PRO A 284 -3.06 -1.07 5.59
C PRO A 284 -2.05 -1.93 4.81
N ARG A 285 -2.46 -2.42 3.64
CA ARG A 285 -1.64 -3.27 2.77
C ARG A 285 -1.82 -2.80 1.33
N GLY A 286 -0.78 -2.88 0.49
CA GLY A 286 -0.87 -2.44 -0.90
C GLY A 286 0.27 -2.91 -1.82
N LYS A 287 0.14 -2.53 -3.09
CA LYS A 287 1.28 -2.46 -4.03
C LYS A 287 1.69 -1.00 -4.18
N ALA A 288 2.97 -0.77 -4.40
CA ALA A 288 3.58 0.55 -4.56
C ALA A 288 4.88 0.42 -5.38
N THR A 289 5.31 1.49 -6.05
CA THR A 289 6.71 1.58 -6.47
C THR A 289 7.54 1.54 -5.20
N MET A 290 8.44 0.57 -5.10
CA MET A 290 9.23 0.41 -3.89
C MET A 290 10.50 1.25 -3.97
N TYR A 291 11.01 1.63 -2.81
CA TYR A 291 12.29 2.31 -2.66
C TYR A 291 13.12 1.52 -1.65
N GLU A 292 14.29 1.04 -2.08
CA GLU A 292 15.27 0.48 -1.18
C GLU A 292 16.08 1.61 -0.57
N VAL A 293 15.89 1.83 0.73
CA VAL A 293 16.75 2.68 1.55
C VAL A 293 18.03 1.89 1.80
N ARG A 294 19.10 2.19 1.04
CA ARG A 294 20.42 1.58 1.22
C ARG A 294 21.26 2.41 2.17
N HIS A 295 21.86 1.76 3.16
CA HIS A 295 22.73 2.43 4.14
C HIS A 295 24.08 2.81 3.52
N THR A 296 24.43 4.09 3.51
CA THR A 296 25.69 4.59 2.93
C THR A 296 26.78 4.72 4.00
N THR A 297 27.94 4.09 3.80
CA THR A 297 29.14 4.26 4.64
C THR A 297 30.14 5.22 3.96
N GLN A 298 31.05 5.81 4.73
CA GLN A 298 32.04 6.78 4.20
C GLN A 298 33.11 6.16 3.27
N HIS A 299 33.14 4.83 3.11
CA HIS A 299 34.31 4.12 2.55
C HIS A 299 33.98 3.10 1.44
N GLN A 300 32.79 3.16 0.81
CA GLN A 300 32.42 2.28 -0.31
C GLN A 300 31.58 2.99 -1.38
N SER A 301 31.71 2.55 -2.64
CA SER A 301 30.78 2.80 -3.74
C SER A 301 29.55 1.89 -3.67
N ALA A 302 28.53 2.15 -4.48
CA ALA A 302 27.17 1.65 -4.27
C ALA A 302 26.93 0.15 -4.59
N ASP A 303 27.85 -0.53 -5.28
CA ASP A 303 27.53 -1.77 -6.03
C ASP A 303 27.84 -3.09 -5.30
N ASP A 304 28.78 -3.11 -4.34
CA ASP A 304 29.30 -4.35 -3.70
C ASP A 304 28.80 -4.57 -2.24
N ALA A 305 27.64 -3.98 -1.89
CA ALA A 305 27.16 -3.82 -0.50
C ALA A 305 26.36 -5.01 0.09
N GLU A 306 26.85 -6.26 0.01
CA GLU A 306 26.24 -7.38 0.76
C GLU A 306 26.46 -7.23 2.27
N GLY A 307 25.37 -7.24 3.07
CA GLY A 307 25.41 -7.33 4.54
C GLY A 307 25.13 -6.05 5.33
N LEU A 308 24.81 -4.92 4.68
CA LEU A 308 24.34 -3.71 5.36
C LEU A 308 22.80 -3.70 5.54
N MET A 309 22.33 -3.00 6.58
CA MET A 309 20.90 -2.91 6.93
C MET A 309 20.14 -1.99 5.97
N ASN A 310 19.79 -2.52 4.80
CA ASN A 310 18.82 -1.90 3.90
C ASN A 310 17.39 -2.22 4.37
N TYR A 311 16.44 -1.35 4.05
CA TYR A 311 15.02 -1.68 4.15
C TYR A 311 14.26 -1.16 2.92
N VAL A 312 13.18 -1.87 2.56
CA VAL A 312 12.37 -1.52 1.39
C VAL A 312 11.06 -0.92 1.88
N CYS A 313 10.72 0.27 1.38
CA CYS A 313 9.51 1.01 1.70
C CYS A 313 8.74 1.37 0.42
N SER A 314 7.47 1.77 0.54
CA SER A 314 6.63 2.18 -0.58
C SER A 314 6.85 3.65 -0.97
N ASP A 315 6.50 4.01 -2.21
CA ASP A 315 6.38 5.38 -2.72
C ASP A 315 5.75 6.38 -1.75
N HIS A 316 4.66 5.98 -1.10
CA HIS A 316 3.89 6.74 -0.12
C HIS A 316 4.38 6.58 1.33
N HIS A 317 5.46 5.84 1.58
CA HIS A 317 6.07 5.76 2.91
C HIS A 317 6.72 7.09 3.28
N LYS A 318 6.42 7.59 4.48
CA LYS A 318 7.03 8.81 5.00
C LYS A 318 8.37 8.52 5.63
N LEU A 319 9.45 8.87 4.92
CA LEU A 319 10.80 8.94 5.46
C LEU A 319 10.84 10.06 6.50
N VAL A 320 11.10 9.69 7.76
CA VAL A 320 11.42 10.64 8.84
C VAL A 320 12.87 11.08 8.64
N LEU A 321 13.09 12.38 8.46
CA LEU A 321 14.39 12.99 8.16
C LEU A 321 14.75 14.06 9.20
N ARG A 322 16.04 14.11 9.54
CA ARG A 322 16.65 15.19 10.31
C ARG A 322 17.73 15.87 9.46
N THR A 323 17.68 17.21 9.37
CA THR A 323 18.69 18.02 8.68
C THR A 323 19.42 18.89 9.71
N PRO A 324 20.76 18.81 9.82
CA PRO A 324 21.52 19.59 10.79
C PRO A 324 21.66 21.05 10.31
N GLN A 325 21.43 21.99 11.22
CA GLN A 325 21.26 23.40 10.87
C GLN A 325 22.58 24.17 10.97
N HIS A 326 23.33 24.19 9.87
CA HIS A 326 24.63 24.86 9.77
C HIS A 326 24.52 26.22 9.06
N VAL A 327 24.51 27.30 9.84
CA VAL A 327 24.48 28.69 9.33
C VAL A 327 25.91 29.13 8.98
N ASN A 328 26.24 29.14 7.68
CA ASN A 328 27.59 29.44 7.18
C ASN A 328 27.67 30.82 6.53
N LEU A 329 28.63 31.65 6.98
CA LEU A 329 28.97 32.92 6.35
C LEU A 329 30.16 32.74 5.41
N THR A 330 30.00 33.14 4.14
CA THR A 330 31.07 33.10 3.13
C THR A 330 31.22 34.45 2.45
N THR A 331 32.44 34.81 2.03
CA THR A 331 32.69 36.03 1.25
C THR A 331 33.34 35.63 -0.07
N HIS A 332 32.80 36.11 -1.18
CA HIS A 332 33.21 35.73 -2.53
C HIS A 332 33.12 36.92 -3.51
N GLN A 333 33.76 36.80 -4.67
CA GLN A 333 33.76 37.82 -5.72
C GLN A 333 32.93 37.34 -6.92
N LEU A 334 32.02 38.19 -7.40
CA LEU A 334 31.16 37.92 -8.57
C LEU A 334 31.20 39.14 -9.50
N ARG A 335 31.53 38.90 -10.78
CA ARG A 335 31.65 39.93 -11.84
C ARG A 335 32.44 41.19 -11.39
N GLY A 336 33.55 40.96 -10.70
CA GLY A 336 34.46 41.99 -10.18
C GLY A 336 34.05 42.63 -8.83
N LYS A 337 32.81 42.43 -8.36
CA LYS A 337 32.29 43.00 -7.11
C LYS A 337 32.34 41.98 -5.97
N MET A 338 32.46 42.46 -4.73
CA MET A 338 32.55 41.61 -3.54
C MET A 338 31.18 41.45 -2.85
N TYR A 339 30.91 40.23 -2.39
CA TYR A 339 29.67 39.85 -1.70
C TYR A 339 29.99 39.03 -0.45
N THR A 340 29.23 39.24 0.63
CA THR A 340 29.19 38.35 1.79
C THR A 340 27.81 37.70 1.87
N SER A 341 27.75 36.40 2.12
CA SER A 341 26.54 35.59 1.94
C SER A 341 26.32 34.65 3.12
N VAL A 342 25.10 34.62 3.63
CA VAL A 342 24.63 33.71 4.68
C VAL A 342 23.93 32.53 4.02
N THR A 343 24.40 31.32 4.29
CA THR A 343 23.82 30.06 3.78
C THR A 343 23.23 29.27 4.96
N TYR A 344 21.99 28.83 4.83
CA TYR A 344 21.25 28.12 5.88
C TYR A 344 20.18 27.20 5.26
N PHE A 345 19.56 26.33 6.06
CA PHE A 345 18.38 25.57 5.64
C PHE A 345 17.10 26.14 6.27
N GLU A 346 15.99 26.04 5.55
CA GLU A 346 14.67 26.52 5.99
C GLU A 346 13.57 25.57 5.50
N LYS A 347 12.52 25.35 6.30
CA LYS A 347 11.30 24.70 5.82
C LYS A 347 10.52 25.64 4.90
N VAL A 348 10.16 25.16 3.72
CA VAL A 348 9.36 25.89 2.74
C VAL A 348 8.14 25.05 2.37
N ALA A 349 6.96 25.64 2.48
CA ALA A 349 5.72 25.01 2.01
C ALA A 349 5.69 24.99 0.48
N THR A 350 5.46 23.80 -0.10
CA THR A 350 5.40 23.57 -1.54
C THR A 350 4.17 22.72 -1.89
N ALA A 351 3.89 22.53 -3.19
CA ALA A 351 2.80 21.66 -3.66
C ALA A 351 2.92 20.18 -3.21
N VAL A 352 4.08 19.78 -2.68
CA VAL A 352 4.39 18.43 -2.19
C VAL A 352 4.36 18.35 -0.65
N GLY A 353 4.26 19.49 0.04
CA GLY A 353 4.31 19.60 1.50
C GLY A 353 5.40 20.56 2.00
N GLU A 354 5.69 20.53 3.30
CA GLU A 354 6.85 21.20 3.88
C GLU A 354 8.13 20.44 3.53
N ILE A 355 8.96 21.01 2.66
CA ILE A 355 10.29 20.48 2.35
C ILE A 355 11.36 21.42 2.88
N VAL A 356 12.51 20.88 3.28
CA VAL A 356 13.68 21.70 3.61
C VAL A 356 14.35 22.16 2.30
N LYS A 357 14.55 23.47 2.13
CA LYS A 357 15.39 24.05 1.08
C LYS A 357 16.64 24.68 1.68
N LYS A 358 17.74 24.64 0.93
CA LYS A 358 18.93 25.46 1.18
C LYS A 358 18.66 26.87 0.63
N LYS A 359 18.80 27.89 1.48
CA LYS A 359 18.69 29.30 1.07
C LYS A 359 20.03 30.01 1.26
N THR A 360 20.37 30.86 0.30
CA THR A 360 21.54 31.74 0.36
C THR A 360 21.09 33.19 0.23
N ARG A 361 21.34 34.01 1.26
CA ARG A 361 21.09 35.45 1.23
C ARG A 361 22.40 36.21 1.06
N THR A 362 22.48 37.01 0.00
CA THR A 362 23.71 37.70 -0.41
C THR A 362 23.67 39.20 -0.07
N TYR A 363 24.83 39.78 0.27
CA TYR A 363 25.00 41.18 0.64
C TYR A 363 26.19 41.78 -0.12
N GLN A 364 25.93 42.67 -1.09
CA GLN A 364 26.98 43.32 -1.88
C GLN A 364 27.72 44.38 -1.06
N HIS A 365 29.06 44.39 -1.13
CA HIS A 365 29.90 45.30 -0.35
C HIS A 365 29.68 46.76 -0.72
N ASP A 366 29.64 47.08 -2.02
CA ASP A 366 29.54 48.48 -2.51
C ASP A 366 28.24 49.18 -2.05
N ILE A 367 27.14 48.44 -1.96
CA ILE A 367 25.81 48.95 -1.60
C ILE A 367 25.64 49.05 -0.07
N HIS A 368 26.51 48.38 0.71
CA HIS A 368 26.32 48.22 2.15
C HIS A 368 27.49 48.75 3.01
N GLY A 369 28.32 49.63 2.46
CA GLY A 369 29.38 50.32 3.21
C GLY A 369 30.71 49.57 3.26
N GLY A 370 31.03 48.84 2.18
CA GLY A 370 32.22 48.00 2.08
C GLY A 370 32.12 46.68 2.85
N ALA A 371 33.23 45.95 2.90
CA ALA A 371 33.26 44.60 3.46
C ALA A 371 32.74 44.52 4.90
N ALA A 372 33.17 45.44 5.78
CA ALA A 372 32.74 45.46 7.18
C ALA A 372 31.23 45.75 7.34
N GLY A 373 30.64 46.57 6.47
CA GLY A 373 29.22 46.91 6.51
C GLY A 373 28.31 45.80 5.95
N ALA A 374 28.77 45.09 4.91
CA ALA A 374 28.10 43.89 4.40
C ALA A 374 28.20 42.71 5.39
N LEU A 375 29.40 42.46 5.94
CA LEU A 375 29.63 41.41 6.93
C LEU A 375 28.76 41.61 8.18
N ARG A 376 28.73 42.82 8.75
CA ARG A 376 27.90 43.10 9.94
C ARG A 376 26.40 42.90 9.72
N LYS A 377 25.89 43.12 8.49
CA LYS A 377 24.50 42.79 8.14
C LYS A 377 24.28 41.28 8.00
N ALA A 378 25.24 40.56 7.45
CA ALA A 378 25.21 39.10 7.35
C ALA A 378 25.25 38.44 8.75
N GLU A 379 26.10 38.92 9.66
CA GLU A 379 26.20 38.47 11.06
C GLU A 379 24.88 38.68 11.83
N LEU A 380 24.31 39.89 11.76
CA LEU A 380 23.01 40.19 12.40
C LEU A 380 21.87 39.30 11.87
N TYR A 381 21.86 39.02 10.57
CA TYR A 381 20.86 38.12 9.98
C TYR A 381 21.12 36.64 10.33
N ALA A 382 22.38 36.22 10.43
CA ALA A 382 22.73 34.87 10.87
C ALA A 382 22.32 34.61 12.33
N SER A 383 22.37 35.62 13.21
CA SER A 383 21.92 35.51 14.61
C SER A 383 20.40 35.44 14.81
N ASP A 384 19.61 35.66 13.75
CA ASP A 384 18.13 35.60 13.76
C ASP A 384 17.62 34.18 13.40
N ILE A 385 18.53 33.27 13.04
CA ILE A 385 18.23 31.92 12.54
C ILE A 385 18.54 30.90 13.65
N SER A 386 17.58 30.01 13.96
CA SER A 386 17.79 28.92 14.93
C SER A 386 18.92 27.99 14.48
N THR A 387 19.64 27.42 15.46
CA THR A 387 20.70 26.41 15.28
C THR A 387 20.24 24.98 15.60
N GLU A 388 18.99 24.79 16.02
CA GLU A 388 18.42 23.46 16.27
C GLU A 388 18.26 22.67 14.96
N PRO A 389 18.49 21.34 14.97
CA PRO A 389 18.31 20.50 13.78
C PRO A 389 16.83 20.45 13.37
N ILE A 390 16.59 20.48 12.06
CA ILE A 390 15.24 20.52 11.49
C ILE A 390 14.72 19.09 11.31
N ASP A 391 13.68 18.73 12.07
CA ASP A 391 12.92 17.48 11.90
C ASP A 391 11.75 17.65 10.93
N TRP A 392 11.62 16.72 9.98
CA TRP A 392 10.62 16.75 8.92
C TRP A 392 10.34 15.37 8.31
N THR A 393 9.35 15.28 7.43
CA THR A 393 8.95 14.04 6.75
C THR A 393 8.73 14.28 5.26
N ILE A 394 9.17 13.35 4.41
CA ILE A 394 8.88 13.35 2.97
C ILE A 394 8.43 11.96 2.52
N GLU A 395 7.55 11.87 1.51
CA GLU A 395 7.22 10.59 0.87
C GLU A 395 8.43 10.10 0.05
N ALA A 396 8.72 8.79 0.09
CA ALA A 396 9.90 8.21 -0.56
C ALA A 396 10.00 8.57 -2.06
N LYS A 397 8.86 8.57 -2.76
CA LYS A 397 8.75 8.98 -4.18
C LYS A 397 9.23 10.41 -4.46
N ASP A 398 9.15 11.30 -3.46
CA ASP A 398 9.43 12.73 -3.59
C ASP A 398 10.85 13.08 -3.14
N TYR A 399 11.56 12.15 -2.48
CA TYR A 399 12.97 12.31 -2.11
C TYR A 399 13.86 12.65 -3.32
N LYS A 400 13.55 12.10 -4.51
CA LYS A 400 14.27 12.45 -5.75
C LYS A 400 14.13 13.92 -6.16
N ASN A 401 13.06 14.59 -5.75
CA ASN A 401 12.82 16.02 -6.03
C ASN A 401 13.61 16.97 -5.11
N LEU A 402 14.33 16.45 -4.11
CA LEU A 402 15.15 17.27 -3.21
C LEU A 402 16.48 17.70 -3.85
N GLY A 403 16.93 18.91 -3.51
CA GLY A 403 18.23 19.43 -3.92
C GLY A 403 19.41 18.60 -3.44
N TYR A 404 20.50 18.58 -4.21
CA TYR A 404 21.71 17.80 -3.90
C TYR A 404 22.24 18.09 -2.49
N PHE A 405 22.30 19.37 -2.11
CA PHE A 405 22.77 19.79 -0.78
C PHE A 405 21.82 19.35 0.35
N VAL A 406 20.52 19.30 0.11
CA VAL A 406 19.54 18.85 1.11
C VAL A 406 19.64 17.34 1.30
N LYS A 407 19.77 16.57 0.21
CA LYS A 407 20.05 15.12 0.23
C LYS A 407 21.34 14.81 0.99
N LYS A 408 22.46 15.47 0.65
CA LYS A 408 23.78 15.22 1.26
C LYS A 408 23.85 15.56 2.76
N SER A 409 23.06 16.52 3.24
CA SER A 409 23.05 16.91 4.66
C SER A 409 21.99 16.19 5.51
N SER A 410 20.95 15.59 4.92
CA SER A 410 19.85 14.98 5.68
C SER A 410 20.10 13.51 5.99
N TYR A 411 19.69 13.05 7.17
CA TYR A 411 19.87 11.67 7.62
C TYR A 411 18.62 11.13 8.33
N GLN A 412 18.57 9.80 8.48
CA GLN A 412 17.59 9.12 9.32
C GLN A 412 18.19 8.74 10.67
N LEU A 413 17.37 8.31 11.63
CA LEU A 413 17.79 7.91 12.97
C LEU A 413 17.61 6.41 13.23
N ILE A 414 18.58 5.83 13.92
CA ILE A 414 18.52 4.49 14.53
C ILE A 414 18.41 4.68 16.03
N ASN A 415 17.35 4.17 16.66
CA ASN A 415 17.14 4.37 18.09
C ASN A 415 17.68 3.18 18.90
N PRO A 416 18.31 3.41 20.07
CA PRO A 416 18.71 2.34 20.99
C PRO A 416 17.49 1.62 21.57
N VAL A 417 17.65 0.34 21.92
CA VAL A 417 16.60 -0.47 22.56
C VAL A 417 16.79 -0.41 24.07
N HIS A 418 15.87 0.29 24.74
CA HIS A 418 15.83 0.41 26.20
C HIS A 418 15.05 -0.72 26.91
N LEU A 419 14.35 -1.59 26.16
CA LEU A 419 13.71 -2.78 26.73
C LEU A 419 14.77 -3.82 27.14
N GLU A 420 14.60 -4.39 28.34
CA GLU A 420 15.45 -5.45 28.88
C GLU A 420 14.61 -6.71 29.14
N THR A 421 14.74 -7.72 28.27
CA THR A 421 13.90 -8.94 28.34
C THR A 421 14.44 -10.03 29.27
N GLY A 422 15.69 -9.94 29.72
CA GLY A 422 16.34 -10.91 30.63
C GLY A 422 16.35 -12.35 30.13
N LYS A 423 16.45 -12.58 28.81
CA LYS A 423 16.19 -13.89 28.19
C LYS A 423 17.34 -14.87 28.43
N LEU A 424 18.59 -14.43 28.35
CA LEU A 424 19.75 -15.23 28.73
C LEU A 424 19.69 -15.60 30.23
N GLY A 425 19.24 -14.67 31.07
CA GLY A 425 18.97 -14.91 32.50
C GLY A 425 17.97 -16.05 32.72
N LYS A 426 16.78 -15.96 32.11
CA LYS A 426 15.74 -17.02 32.18
C LYS A 426 16.22 -18.37 31.62
N THR A 427 17.13 -18.32 30.64
CA THR A 427 17.77 -19.54 30.10
C THR A 427 18.70 -20.17 31.14
N LEU A 428 19.52 -19.38 31.84
CA LEU A 428 20.38 -19.84 32.93
C LEU A 428 19.60 -20.35 34.14
N GLU A 429 18.49 -19.70 34.51
CA GLU A 429 17.56 -20.16 35.55
C GLU A 429 17.04 -21.58 35.25
N SER A 430 16.74 -21.88 33.98
CA SER A 430 16.30 -23.23 33.56
C SER A 430 17.38 -24.32 33.69
N TYR A 431 18.66 -23.93 33.76
CA TYR A 431 19.81 -24.79 34.07
C TYR A 431 20.24 -24.73 35.56
N GLY A 432 19.55 -23.96 36.40
CA GLY A 432 19.79 -23.87 37.84
C GLY A 432 20.77 -22.78 38.31
N PHE A 433 21.08 -21.79 37.47
CA PHE A 433 22.00 -20.69 37.78
C PHE A 433 21.26 -19.36 38.00
N SER A 434 21.86 -18.40 38.74
CA SER A 434 21.23 -17.08 38.93
C SER A 434 21.21 -16.26 37.65
N LYS A 435 20.15 -15.46 37.45
CA LYS A 435 20.06 -14.43 36.41
C LYS A 435 21.24 -13.45 36.43
N ASP A 436 21.81 -13.18 37.60
CA ASP A 436 22.95 -12.26 37.77
C ASP A 436 24.22 -12.71 37.05
N LEU A 437 24.33 -14.00 36.69
CA LEU A 437 25.47 -14.56 35.95
C LEU A 437 25.32 -14.43 34.42
N ALA A 438 24.20 -13.87 33.93
CA ALA A 438 23.96 -13.70 32.50
C ALA A 438 25.06 -12.88 31.78
N PRO A 439 25.64 -11.79 32.33
CA PRO A 439 26.73 -11.07 31.68
C PRO A 439 28.00 -11.92 31.50
N GLN A 440 28.36 -12.75 32.47
CA GLN A 440 29.52 -13.65 32.39
C GLN A 440 29.31 -14.74 31.32
N MET A 441 28.11 -15.33 31.26
CA MET A 441 27.76 -16.24 30.17
C MET A 441 27.77 -15.53 28.80
N ALA A 442 27.27 -14.29 28.74
CA ALA A 442 27.25 -13.50 27.51
C ALA A 442 28.68 -13.21 26.99
N TYR A 443 29.61 -12.90 27.88
CA TYR A 443 31.03 -12.74 27.57
C TYR A 443 31.63 -14.02 26.99
N LEU A 444 31.39 -15.18 27.63
CA LEU A 444 31.87 -16.48 27.13
C LEU A 444 31.26 -16.83 25.76
N LEU A 445 29.99 -16.51 25.53
CA LEU A 445 29.33 -16.71 24.23
C LEU A 445 29.90 -15.77 23.15
N GLY A 446 30.13 -14.49 23.47
CA GLY A 446 30.74 -13.52 22.55
C GLY A 446 32.17 -13.92 22.16
N SER A 447 32.97 -14.31 23.15
CA SER A 447 34.32 -14.87 22.96
C SER A 447 34.31 -16.09 22.02
N TRP A 448 33.34 -17.01 22.20
CA TRP A 448 33.22 -18.19 21.34
C TRP A 448 32.71 -17.87 19.93
N VAL A 449 31.91 -16.81 19.76
CA VAL A 449 31.46 -16.34 18.44
C VAL A 449 32.59 -15.64 17.66
N GLY A 450 33.53 -15.00 18.34
CA GLY A 450 34.69 -14.34 17.73
C GLY A 450 35.77 -15.30 17.22
N ASP A 451 35.97 -16.44 17.88
CA ASP A 451 36.83 -17.51 17.38
C ASP A 451 36.38 -17.97 15.97
N GLY A 452 37.20 -17.74 14.95
CA GLY A 452 36.81 -17.97 13.55
C GLY A 452 36.57 -19.43 13.14
N TYR A 453 37.10 -20.42 13.87
CA TYR A 453 37.24 -21.79 13.33
C TYR A 453 36.79 -22.93 14.28
N MET A 454 36.67 -22.69 15.60
CA MET A 454 36.38 -23.78 16.56
C MET A 454 34.90 -24.18 16.59
N THR A 455 34.65 -25.47 16.34
CA THR A 455 33.29 -26.09 16.27
C THR A 455 32.90 -26.88 17.54
N ARG A 456 33.61 -26.66 18.66
CA ARG A 456 33.46 -27.34 19.96
C ARG A 456 33.52 -26.31 21.10
N SER A 457 33.38 -26.73 22.36
CA SER A 457 33.53 -25.90 23.56
C SER A 457 35.01 -25.51 23.83
N MET A 458 35.59 -24.79 22.89
CA MET A 458 37.01 -24.41 22.82
C MET A 458 37.14 -22.96 22.31
N PHE A 459 38.23 -22.29 22.71
CA PHE A 459 38.60 -20.93 22.33
C PHE A 459 40.08 -20.92 21.92
N SER A 460 40.43 -20.32 20.78
CA SER A 460 41.81 -19.97 20.43
C SER A 460 42.19 -18.61 21.02
N LEU A 461 43.37 -18.51 21.65
CA LEU A 461 43.90 -17.29 22.29
C LEU A 461 45.36 -17.07 21.90
N ASP A 462 45.84 -15.82 21.89
CA ASP A 462 47.28 -15.53 21.88
C ASP A 462 47.90 -15.97 23.23
N PRO A 463 49.01 -16.73 23.27
CA PRO A 463 49.69 -17.09 24.52
C PRO A 463 50.11 -15.92 25.41
N LEU A 464 50.21 -14.69 24.87
CA LEU A 464 50.51 -13.47 25.63
C LEU A 464 49.29 -12.87 26.32
N ASP A 465 48.07 -13.25 25.94
CA ASP A 465 46.82 -12.69 26.43
C ASP A 465 46.35 -13.36 27.73
N THR A 466 47.25 -13.42 28.73
CA THR A 466 47.02 -14.11 30.01
C THR A 466 45.77 -13.58 30.72
N GLN A 467 45.56 -12.26 30.74
CA GLN A 467 44.39 -11.59 31.32
C GLN A 467 43.05 -12.09 30.75
N TYR A 468 43.03 -12.40 29.45
CA TYR A 468 41.84 -12.92 28.75
C TYR A 468 41.64 -14.41 29.06
N SER A 469 42.72 -15.20 29.11
CA SER A 469 42.65 -16.59 29.56
C SER A 469 42.16 -16.72 31.01
N GLU A 470 42.65 -15.85 31.91
CA GLU A 470 42.21 -15.78 33.32
C GLU A 470 40.73 -15.38 33.43
N ARG A 471 40.26 -14.47 32.57
CA ARG A 471 38.83 -14.09 32.50
C ARG A 471 37.94 -15.25 32.10
N ILE A 472 38.31 -16.00 31.06
CA ILE A 472 37.58 -17.19 30.59
C ILE A 472 37.56 -18.26 31.68
N ASN A 473 38.67 -18.45 32.40
CA ASN A 473 38.76 -19.42 33.50
C ASN A 473 37.83 -19.04 34.65
N ALA A 474 37.89 -17.79 35.13
CA ALA A 474 37.07 -17.31 36.25
C ALA A 474 35.57 -17.38 35.95
N PHE A 475 35.13 -16.90 34.77
CA PHE A 475 33.74 -17.03 34.36
C PHE A 475 33.33 -18.49 34.09
N GLY A 476 34.26 -19.37 33.70
CA GLY A 476 34.01 -20.81 33.59
C GLY A 476 33.75 -21.48 34.94
N GLU A 477 34.51 -21.11 35.98
CA GLU A 477 34.37 -21.65 37.33
C GLU A 477 33.01 -21.28 37.97
N GLU A 478 32.47 -20.09 37.68
CA GLU A 478 31.13 -19.66 38.09
C GLU A 478 30.01 -20.59 37.55
N PHE A 479 30.23 -21.28 36.42
CA PHE A 479 29.30 -22.28 35.86
C PHE A 479 29.69 -23.73 36.18
N GLY A 480 30.65 -23.97 37.08
CA GLY A 480 31.13 -25.31 37.41
C GLY A 480 31.94 -25.98 36.29
N LEU A 481 32.62 -25.18 35.47
CA LEU A 481 33.47 -25.64 34.37
C LEU A 481 34.95 -25.40 34.69
N VAL A 482 35.79 -26.40 34.41
CA VAL A 482 37.24 -26.32 34.52
C VAL A 482 37.82 -26.08 33.12
N ALA A 483 38.69 -25.07 33.01
CA ALA A 483 39.46 -24.82 31.81
C ALA A 483 40.68 -25.75 31.70
N SER A 484 41.07 -26.10 30.47
CA SER A 484 42.36 -26.77 30.21
C SER A 484 42.95 -26.30 28.88
N THR A 485 44.23 -25.94 28.89
CA THR A 485 44.99 -25.46 27.74
C THR A 485 45.62 -26.57 26.89
N ALA A 486 45.87 -26.26 25.62
CA ALA A 486 46.73 -27.02 24.70
C ALA A 486 47.28 -26.07 23.61
N GLU A 487 48.52 -26.27 23.14
CA GLU A 487 49.19 -25.40 22.17
C GLU A 487 49.21 -26.02 20.76
N HIS A 488 48.92 -25.25 19.71
CA HIS A 488 48.95 -25.69 18.29
C HIS A 488 49.56 -24.61 17.37
N HIS A 489 50.42 -24.99 16.42
CA HIS A 489 51.20 -24.05 15.59
C HIS A 489 50.64 -23.86 14.16
N HIS A 490 50.39 -22.61 13.74
CA HIS A 490 50.07 -22.22 12.36
C HIS A 490 50.74 -20.87 11.98
N ARG A 491 50.65 -20.42 10.71
CA ARG A 491 51.41 -19.26 10.16
C ARG A 491 50.55 -18.39 9.23
N TYR A 492 50.58 -17.05 9.38
CA TYR A 492 49.88 -16.10 8.49
C TYR A 492 50.62 -14.75 8.29
N TYR A 493 50.15 -13.93 7.34
CA TYR A 493 50.75 -12.65 6.85
C TYR A 493 49.80 -11.44 7.05
N LYS A 494 50.25 -10.20 6.78
CA LYS A 494 49.54 -8.93 7.10
C LYS A 494 49.81 -7.78 6.10
N THR A 495 48.84 -6.88 5.86
CA THR A 495 48.91 -5.63 5.06
C THR A 495 47.97 -4.52 5.59
N ASN A 496 48.07 -3.27 5.08
CA ASN A 496 47.60 -2.02 5.72
C ASN A 496 46.63 -1.12 4.89
N GLU A 497 46.22 0.01 5.51
CA GLU A 497 45.20 1.03 5.14
C GLU A 497 45.53 1.97 3.93
N ALA A 498 44.55 2.80 3.51
CA ALA A 498 44.67 3.93 2.55
C ALA A 498 43.65 5.08 2.87
N GLU A 499 43.80 6.27 2.26
CA GLU A 499 43.25 7.57 2.74
C GLU A 499 42.12 8.19 1.85
N GLU A 500 41.46 9.25 2.34
CA GLU A 500 40.41 10.06 1.66
C GLU A 500 40.97 11.30 0.91
N VAL A 501 40.25 11.83 -0.10
CA VAL A 501 40.54 13.10 -0.80
C VAL A 501 39.25 13.89 -1.10
N GLU A 502 39.29 15.23 -0.98
CA GLU A 502 38.17 16.16 -1.21
C GLU A 502 38.32 16.97 -2.52
N ALA A 503 37.21 17.40 -3.16
CA ALA A 503 37.20 18.13 -4.45
C ALA A 503 36.12 19.23 -4.55
N SER A 504 36.37 20.30 -5.33
CA SER A 504 35.41 21.45 -5.51
C SER A 504 35.59 22.31 -6.79
N LYS A 505 34.46 22.82 -7.34
CA LYS A 505 34.21 23.85 -8.43
C LYS A 505 32.66 24.07 -8.57
N LEU A 506 32.02 24.93 -9.41
CA LEU A 506 32.40 25.91 -10.48
C LEU A 506 31.47 27.18 -10.43
N THR A 507 31.11 27.83 -11.57
CA THR A 507 30.38 29.14 -11.69
C THR A 507 29.62 29.28 -13.04
N GLU A 508 28.65 30.18 -13.32
CA GLU A 508 28.10 31.35 -12.58
C GLU A 508 26.64 31.17 -12.05
N ALA A 509 25.49 31.53 -12.67
CA ALA A 509 25.14 32.12 -13.99
C ALA A 509 23.90 33.07 -13.97
N ALA A 510 23.78 33.94 -15.01
CA ALA A 510 22.67 34.87 -15.35
C ALA A 510 22.25 35.96 -14.32
N ILE A 511 21.60 37.06 -14.78
CA ILE A 511 21.17 38.24 -13.98
C ILE A 511 19.90 38.92 -14.54
N ALA A 512 18.98 39.31 -13.65
CA ALA A 512 17.95 40.37 -13.78
C ALA A 512 17.41 40.72 -12.36
N GLU A 513 16.78 41.85 -12.04
CA GLU A 513 17.04 43.24 -12.48
C GLU A 513 17.02 44.22 -11.27
N ASP A 514 16.38 43.85 -10.14
CA ASP A 514 16.11 44.72 -8.96
C ASP A 514 17.22 44.81 -7.88
N GLY A 515 18.42 44.28 -8.13
CA GLY A 515 19.60 44.55 -7.28
C GLY A 515 19.67 43.85 -5.91
N ALA A 516 18.74 42.96 -5.58
CA ALA A 516 18.83 42.04 -4.43
C ALA A 516 18.60 40.59 -4.89
N LEU A 517 19.54 39.70 -4.60
CA LEU A 517 19.51 38.31 -5.08
C LEU A 517 19.32 37.32 -3.91
N VAL A 518 18.19 36.62 -3.96
CA VAL A 518 17.91 35.38 -3.20
C VAL A 518 18.06 34.23 -4.19
N TYR A 519 18.94 33.28 -3.88
CA TYR A 519 19.11 32.07 -4.69
C TYR A 519 18.30 30.93 -4.06
N GLU A 520 17.34 30.38 -4.80
CA GLU A 520 16.95 28.97 -4.64
C GLU A 520 17.91 28.14 -5.51
N GLY A 521 18.56 27.15 -4.90
CA GLY A 521 19.71 26.46 -5.50
C GLY A 521 19.37 25.25 -6.38
N ASP A 522 18.10 25.04 -6.73
CA ASP A 522 17.61 23.79 -7.33
C ASP A 522 16.61 24.08 -8.46
N LEU A 523 17.06 23.97 -9.72
CA LEU A 523 16.22 23.90 -10.92
C LEU A 523 16.54 22.60 -11.68
N PRO A 524 15.54 21.89 -12.24
CA PRO A 524 15.79 20.66 -12.99
C PRO A 524 16.34 20.99 -14.40
N GLY A 525 17.56 20.56 -14.69
CA GLY A 525 18.17 20.72 -16.02
C GLY A 525 19.71 20.76 -16.10
N ASP A 526 20.41 20.81 -14.96
CA ASP A 526 21.87 20.72 -14.92
C ASP A 526 22.38 19.32 -15.38
N PRO A 527 23.62 19.22 -15.91
CA PRO A 527 24.04 18.10 -16.77
C PRO A 527 24.10 16.74 -16.07
N THR A 528 23.93 15.69 -16.88
CA THR A 528 23.88 14.29 -16.44
C THR A 528 25.26 13.75 -16.11
N GLU A 529 25.29 12.74 -15.24
CA GLU A 529 26.53 12.11 -14.76
C GLU A 529 27.39 11.52 -15.89
N GLN A 530 26.78 11.13 -17.01
CA GLN A 530 27.48 10.65 -18.22
C GLN A 530 28.21 11.78 -18.97
N ASP A 531 27.65 13.00 -19.02
CA ASP A 531 28.27 14.14 -19.71
C ASP A 531 29.60 14.55 -19.04
N LEU A 532 29.71 14.33 -17.73
CA LEU A 532 30.92 14.58 -16.94
C LEU A 532 31.96 13.45 -17.05
N ILE A 533 31.56 12.23 -17.44
CA ILE A 533 32.47 11.08 -17.56
C ILE A 533 33.17 11.09 -18.93
N GLU A 534 32.45 11.38 -20.02
CA GLU A 534 33.04 11.38 -21.38
C GLU A 534 34.10 12.49 -21.58
N GLU A 535 34.03 13.63 -20.87
CA GLU A 535 35.12 14.63 -20.90
C GLU A 535 36.36 14.24 -20.07
N ILE A 536 36.23 13.33 -19.08
CA ILE A 536 37.36 12.91 -18.22
C ILE A 536 38.27 11.92 -18.95
N GLU A 537 37.70 10.90 -19.59
CA GLU A 537 38.46 9.82 -20.26
C GLU A 537 39.29 10.30 -21.46
N ALA A 538 38.99 11.49 -22.00
CA ALA A 538 39.65 12.05 -23.19
C ALA A 538 41.07 12.63 -22.94
N SER A 539 41.62 12.54 -21.73
CA SER A 539 42.80 13.34 -21.33
C SER A 539 44.05 12.58 -20.82
N GLU A 540 43.98 11.28 -20.50
CA GLU A 540 45.11 10.51 -19.94
C GLU A 540 45.89 9.70 -20.98
N ASP A 541 46.72 10.34 -21.82
CA ASP A 541 47.71 9.63 -22.67
C ASP A 541 49.10 10.29 -22.70
N SER A 542 49.72 10.46 -21.53
CA SER A 542 51.16 10.80 -21.45
C SER A 542 51.89 10.24 -20.21
N ARG A 543 52.74 9.23 -20.47
CA ARG A 543 53.69 8.57 -19.54
C ARG A 543 54.67 9.54 -18.85
N PRO A 544 55.32 9.18 -17.73
CA PRO A 544 56.55 8.36 -17.82
C PRO A 544 56.82 7.35 -16.68
N SER A 545 57.81 6.48 -16.90
CA SER A 545 58.28 5.43 -15.99
C SER A 545 59.61 5.77 -15.31
N SER A 546 59.82 5.35 -14.04
CA SER A 546 61.16 5.27 -13.43
C SER A 546 61.27 4.15 -12.39
N SER A 547 62.45 3.52 -12.31
CA SER A 547 62.77 2.35 -11.49
C SER A 547 63.54 2.69 -10.19
N GLY A 548 63.38 1.89 -9.12
CA GLY A 548 64.27 1.90 -7.96
C GLY A 548 63.98 0.77 -6.98
N SER A 549 65.01 0.06 -6.50
CA SER A 549 64.88 -1.16 -5.68
C SER A 549 65.64 -1.08 -4.36
N ALA A 550 65.07 -1.65 -3.29
CA ALA A 550 65.81 -2.10 -2.11
C ALA A 550 65.10 -3.30 -1.46
N VAL A 551 65.84 -4.16 -0.75
CA VAL A 551 65.34 -5.36 -0.07
C VAL A 551 65.53 -5.19 1.45
N SER A 552 64.59 -5.69 2.24
CA SER A 552 64.76 -5.96 3.67
C SER A 552 64.10 -7.29 4.05
N GLU A 553 64.50 -7.87 5.18
CA GLU A 553 64.36 -9.30 5.46
C GLU A 553 63.02 -9.70 6.11
N HIS A 554 62.54 -10.90 5.81
CA HIS A 554 61.39 -11.51 6.49
C HIS A 554 61.85 -12.32 7.72
N SER A 555 61.59 -11.80 8.92
CA SER A 555 61.65 -12.59 10.15
C SER A 555 60.33 -13.36 10.34
N TRP A 556 60.43 -14.68 10.49
CA TRP A 556 59.29 -15.54 10.85
C TRP A 556 59.13 -15.56 12.38
N ASP A 557 57.92 -15.33 12.88
CA ASP A 557 57.61 -15.47 14.30
C ASP A 557 56.95 -16.83 14.54
N GLU A 558 57.66 -17.76 15.19
CA GLU A 558 57.23 -19.17 15.33
C GLU A 558 56.30 -19.40 16.54
N ARG A 559 55.21 -18.64 16.61
CA ARG A 559 54.21 -18.74 17.68
C ARG A 559 53.03 -19.62 17.26
N GLY A 560 52.47 -20.33 18.23
CA GLY A 560 51.24 -21.11 18.07
C GLY A 560 50.16 -20.62 19.02
N ASP A 561 48.91 -20.86 18.68
CA ASP A 561 47.75 -20.44 19.47
C ASP A 561 47.58 -21.32 20.71
N LEU A 562 47.09 -20.69 21.78
CA LEU A 562 46.70 -21.34 23.02
C LEU A 562 45.21 -21.71 22.97
N SER A 563 44.90 -22.99 22.74
CA SER A 563 43.52 -23.50 22.78
C SER A 563 43.07 -23.78 24.22
N VAL A 564 42.13 -22.97 24.75
CA VAL A 564 41.45 -23.21 26.03
C VAL A 564 40.18 -24.04 25.80
N MET A 565 39.97 -25.09 26.60
CA MET A 565 38.78 -25.95 26.55
C MET A 565 38.02 -25.92 27.88
N LEU A 566 36.73 -25.56 27.89
CA LEU A 566 35.87 -25.66 29.08
C LEU A 566 35.28 -27.07 29.21
N ARG A 567 35.33 -27.65 30.42
CA ARG A 567 34.89 -29.03 30.72
C ARG A 567 34.16 -29.12 32.06
N PRO A 568 33.16 -30.00 32.25
CA PRO A 568 32.50 -30.18 33.54
C PRO A 568 33.45 -30.67 34.65
N ILE A 569 33.23 -30.21 35.89
CA ILE A 569 33.89 -30.75 37.09
C ILE A 569 33.55 -32.25 37.26
N ARG A 570 34.57 -33.09 37.48
CA ARG A 570 34.38 -34.52 37.78
C ARG A 570 33.96 -34.73 39.23
N GLN A 571 32.87 -35.48 39.45
CA GLN A 571 32.63 -36.11 40.74
C GLN A 571 33.61 -37.29 40.96
N SER A 572 34.02 -37.50 42.21
CA SER A 572 35.05 -38.50 42.57
C SER A 572 34.49 -39.94 42.55
N GLY A 573 34.53 -40.57 41.37
CA GLY A 573 34.26 -42.01 41.26
C GLY A 573 34.38 -42.59 39.84
N ASP A 574 34.14 -41.75 38.82
CA ASP A 574 34.03 -42.23 37.44
C ASP A 574 35.39 -42.46 36.77
N SER A 575 35.55 -43.60 36.08
CA SER A 575 36.86 -44.03 35.55
C SER A 575 36.82 -44.62 34.13
N VAL A 576 38.01 -44.73 33.52
CA VAL A 576 38.31 -45.37 32.22
C VAL A 576 37.89 -44.63 30.93
N LEU A 577 36.83 -43.81 30.90
CA LEU A 577 36.48 -43.03 29.68
C LEU A 577 36.70 -41.51 29.81
N ARG A 578 37.18 -40.88 28.73
CA ARG A 578 37.15 -39.41 28.56
C ARG A 578 35.72 -39.02 28.15
N PRO A 579 34.99 -38.20 28.92
CA PRO A 579 33.69 -37.69 28.46
C PRO A 579 33.89 -36.85 27.19
N LYS A 580 32.92 -36.91 26.27
CA LYS A 580 32.91 -36.06 25.07
C LYS A 580 32.74 -34.61 25.51
N LEU A 581 33.61 -33.69 25.05
CA LEU A 581 33.60 -32.24 25.37
C LEU A 581 32.20 -31.60 25.36
N ASN A 582 31.34 -32.09 24.45
CA ASN A 582 30.03 -31.55 24.10
C ASN A 582 28.85 -32.23 24.84
N VAL A 583 29.10 -33.02 25.90
CA VAL A 583 28.09 -33.82 26.62
C VAL A 583 28.12 -33.48 28.11
N GLY A 584 26.97 -33.04 28.65
CA GLY A 584 26.85 -32.63 30.06
C GLY A 584 27.57 -31.33 30.39
N ASN A 585 27.66 -30.41 29.41
CA ASN A 585 28.48 -29.19 29.48
C ASN A 585 27.56 -27.99 29.29
N VAL A 586 27.20 -27.31 30.39
CA VAL A 586 26.19 -26.24 30.41
C VAL A 586 26.49 -25.15 29.38
N PHE A 587 27.75 -24.70 29.26
CA PHE A 587 28.15 -23.73 28.25
C PHE A 587 27.86 -24.23 26.82
N TRP A 588 28.16 -25.50 26.53
CA TRP A 588 27.90 -26.09 25.22
C TRP A 588 26.42 -26.34 24.94
N ASP A 589 25.62 -26.58 25.98
CA ASP A 589 24.18 -26.75 25.85
C ASP A 589 23.47 -25.38 25.68
N VAL A 590 23.97 -24.32 26.31
CA VAL A 590 23.59 -22.91 26.04
C VAL A 590 24.00 -22.47 24.62
N VAL A 591 25.19 -22.84 24.13
CA VAL A 591 25.62 -22.58 22.74
C VAL A 591 24.62 -23.16 21.70
N LYS A 592 23.94 -24.26 22.02
CA LYS A 592 22.85 -24.81 21.20
C LYS A 592 21.53 -24.06 21.44
N SER A 593 21.07 -23.95 22.69
CA SER A 593 19.71 -23.49 23.01
C SER A 593 19.51 -21.99 22.84
N PHE A 594 20.58 -21.19 23.00
CA PHE A 594 20.56 -19.75 22.75
C PHE A 594 20.71 -19.39 21.25
N GLY A 595 21.10 -20.36 20.41
CA GLY A 595 21.09 -20.21 18.95
C GLY A 595 22.32 -19.53 18.32
N VAL A 596 23.42 -19.37 19.05
CA VAL A 596 24.69 -18.82 18.52
C VAL A 596 25.37 -19.75 17.49
N ARG A 597 24.93 -21.01 17.40
CA ARG A 597 25.31 -21.98 16.36
C ARG A 597 24.09 -22.32 15.49
N LYS A 598 24.18 -22.05 14.20
CA LYS A 598 23.17 -22.43 13.20
C LYS A 598 23.57 -23.73 12.49
N VAL A 599 22.57 -24.47 12.02
CA VAL A 599 22.70 -25.68 11.21
C VAL A 599 22.05 -25.42 9.85
N SER A 600 22.67 -25.89 8.78
CA SER A 600 22.14 -25.80 7.41
C SER A 600 22.45 -27.09 6.65
N GLU A 601 21.41 -27.76 6.19
CA GLU A 601 21.48 -29.05 5.49
C GLU A 601 21.41 -28.78 3.98
N HIS A 602 22.42 -29.26 3.25
CA HIS A 602 22.44 -29.27 1.78
C HIS A 602 22.28 -30.71 1.30
N ASP A 603 21.18 -30.98 0.59
CA ASP A 603 20.95 -32.29 -0.04
C ASP A 603 21.54 -32.29 -1.45
N ASN A 604 22.65 -33.00 -1.62
CA ASN A 604 23.35 -33.15 -2.89
C ASN A 604 22.97 -34.45 -3.64
N GLY A 605 21.83 -35.08 -3.28
CA GLY A 605 21.23 -36.21 -3.98
C GLY A 605 21.79 -37.59 -3.61
N ASP A 606 23.11 -37.71 -3.45
CA ASP A 606 23.77 -38.93 -2.92
C ASP A 606 24.05 -38.85 -1.40
N SER A 607 24.12 -37.66 -0.82
CA SER A 607 24.25 -37.45 0.63
C SER A 607 23.82 -36.06 1.09
N VAL A 608 23.25 -35.99 2.30
CA VAL A 608 22.97 -34.73 3.00
C VAL A 608 24.22 -34.24 3.73
N GLU A 609 24.77 -33.10 3.31
CA GLU A 609 25.88 -32.44 3.97
C GLU A 609 25.38 -31.40 4.98
N VAL A 610 25.77 -31.58 6.25
CA VAL A 610 25.32 -30.74 7.37
C VAL A 610 26.40 -29.70 7.70
N HIS A 611 26.22 -28.49 7.15
CA HIS A 611 27.09 -27.35 7.45
C HIS A 611 26.66 -26.67 8.76
N TYR A 612 27.64 -26.06 9.44
CA TYR A 612 27.44 -25.32 10.69
C TYR A 612 28.09 -23.95 10.58
N SER A 613 27.40 -22.93 11.08
CA SER A 613 27.87 -21.54 11.08
C SER A 613 27.67 -20.88 12.45
N LYS A 614 28.55 -19.92 12.76
CA LYS A 614 28.40 -19.04 13.94
C LYS A 614 27.48 -17.87 13.59
N HIS A 615 26.71 -17.40 14.56
CA HIS A 615 25.70 -16.37 14.40
C HIS A 615 25.52 -15.58 15.69
N VAL A 616 25.23 -14.29 15.61
CA VAL A 616 24.79 -13.49 16.76
C VAL A 616 23.25 -13.44 16.74
N PRO A 617 22.54 -14.07 17.70
CA PRO A 617 21.08 -14.19 17.65
C PRO A 617 20.39 -12.84 17.73
N THR A 618 19.44 -12.57 16.81
CA THR A 618 18.78 -11.25 16.71
C THR A 618 18.13 -10.78 18.02
N HIS A 619 17.57 -11.72 18.79
CA HIS A 619 16.89 -11.45 20.06
C HIS A 619 17.83 -10.99 21.20
N LEU A 620 19.16 -11.20 21.08
CA LEU A 620 20.14 -10.68 22.04
C LEU A 620 20.14 -9.14 22.09
N SER A 621 19.75 -8.49 20.99
CA SER A 621 19.58 -7.02 20.88
C SER A 621 18.57 -6.43 21.88
N ASN A 622 17.71 -7.28 22.46
CA ASN A 622 16.63 -6.91 23.37
C ASN A 622 16.82 -7.53 24.78
N ASP A 623 17.99 -8.11 25.06
CA ASP A 623 18.34 -8.60 26.40
C ASP A 623 18.87 -7.44 27.27
N ASP A 624 19.23 -7.71 28.53
CA ASP A 624 19.70 -6.68 29.46
C ASP A 624 20.94 -5.93 28.91
N ILE A 625 21.05 -4.62 29.14
CA ILE A 625 22.13 -3.78 28.59
C ILE A 625 23.51 -4.31 29.00
N SER A 626 23.66 -4.79 30.24
CA SER A 626 24.89 -5.42 30.72
C SER A 626 25.23 -6.70 29.94
N VAL A 627 24.23 -7.55 29.63
CA VAL A 627 24.39 -8.76 28.82
C VAL A 627 24.88 -8.41 27.41
N ARG A 628 24.29 -7.38 26.79
CA ARG A 628 24.68 -6.90 25.47
C ARG A 628 26.11 -6.35 25.45
N GLU A 629 26.48 -5.53 26.44
CA GLU A 629 27.84 -4.97 26.56
C GLU A 629 28.89 -6.05 26.78
N HIS A 630 28.63 -7.04 27.64
CA HIS A 630 29.58 -8.13 27.91
C HIS A 630 29.77 -9.06 26.71
N PHE A 631 28.72 -9.31 25.91
CA PHE A 631 28.83 -10.09 24.69
C PHE A 631 29.75 -9.41 23.65
N ILE A 632 29.57 -8.10 23.42
CA ILE A 632 30.47 -7.36 22.50
C ILE A 632 31.89 -7.29 23.10
N ALA A 633 32.06 -7.15 24.41
CA ALA A 633 33.38 -7.12 25.04
C ALA A 633 34.16 -8.43 24.83
N GLY A 634 33.52 -9.59 25.04
CA GLY A 634 34.15 -10.89 24.75
C GLY A 634 34.48 -11.09 23.27
N LEU A 635 33.63 -10.58 22.37
CA LEU A 635 33.88 -10.59 20.92
C LEU A 635 35.08 -9.71 20.54
N ILE A 636 35.19 -8.52 21.13
CA ILE A 636 36.32 -7.58 20.95
C ILE A 636 37.62 -8.16 21.54
N ASP A 637 37.57 -8.80 22.70
CA ASP A 637 38.74 -9.47 23.26
C ASP A 637 39.21 -10.65 22.39
N SER A 638 38.29 -11.38 21.75
CA SER A 638 38.63 -12.48 20.84
C SER A 638 39.26 -12.03 19.52
N ASP A 639 38.55 -11.26 18.68
CA ASP A 639 38.98 -10.93 17.29
C ASP A 639 38.77 -9.44 16.95
N GLY A 640 38.75 -8.59 18.00
CA GLY A 640 38.68 -7.14 17.89
C GLY A 640 40.02 -6.43 18.09
N TYR A 641 40.20 -5.33 17.37
CA TYR A 641 41.25 -4.34 17.57
C TYR A 641 40.63 -3.03 18.10
N VAL A 642 41.38 -2.25 18.88
CA VAL A 642 40.91 -0.97 19.46
C VAL A 642 41.94 0.12 19.14
N LYS A 643 41.46 1.27 18.67
CA LYS A 643 42.26 2.45 18.29
C LYS A 643 41.70 3.69 18.99
N THR A 644 42.58 4.44 19.63
CA THR A 644 42.26 5.67 20.38
C THR A 644 42.84 6.87 19.65
N ASP A 645 42.03 7.89 19.42
CA ASP A 645 42.42 9.12 18.71
C ASP A 645 41.74 10.33 19.36
N ASN A 646 42.53 11.33 19.78
CA ASN A 646 42.08 12.59 20.39
C ASN A 646 40.92 12.44 21.39
N ASP A 647 41.12 11.59 22.40
CA ASP A 647 40.18 11.29 23.50
C ASP A 647 38.87 10.57 23.07
N SER A 648 38.80 10.13 21.81
CA SER A 648 37.76 9.25 21.25
C SER A 648 38.28 7.81 21.08
N TYR A 649 37.36 6.84 21.17
CA TYR A 649 37.65 5.41 21.03
C TYR A 649 36.93 4.82 19.82
N SER A 650 37.60 3.90 19.15
CA SER A 650 37.04 3.09 18.05
C SER A 650 37.49 1.63 18.20
N ALA A 651 36.65 0.69 17.77
CA ALA A 651 36.95 -0.74 17.80
C ALA A 651 36.55 -1.41 16.49
N THR A 652 37.41 -2.27 15.94
CA THR A 652 37.16 -3.00 14.69
C THR A 652 37.16 -4.50 14.97
N VAL A 653 36.06 -5.19 14.67
CA VAL A 653 35.95 -6.65 14.73
C VAL A 653 35.97 -7.20 13.31
N THR A 654 36.77 -8.22 13.05
CA THR A 654 36.79 -8.92 11.75
C THR A 654 35.98 -10.22 11.85
N THR A 655 35.35 -10.67 10.77
CA THR A 655 34.72 -12.00 10.72
C THR A 655 34.47 -12.48 9.29
N ILE A 656 34.60 -13.80 9.08
CA ILE A 656 34.23 -14.49 7.83
C ILE A 656 32.73 -14.86 7.77
N TYR A 657 31.98 -14.68 8.86
CA TYR A 657 30.58 -15.05 8.96
C TYR A 657 29.65 -13.82 8.83
N SER A 658 28.89 -13.74 7.73
CA SER A 658 27.88 -12.68 7.55
C SER A 658 26.89 -12.62 8.72
N GLY A 659 26.42 -13.78 9.19
CA GLY A 659 25.53 -13.91 10.36
C GLY A 659 26.16 -13.50 11.71
N VAL A 660 27.47 -13.27 11.78
CA VAL A 660 28.12 -12.62 12.93
C VAL A 660 28.19 -11.11 12.70
N SER A 661 28.56 -10.66 11.50
CA SER A 661 28.57 -9.25 11.10
C SER A 661 27.19 -8.58 11.25
N GLU A 662 26.15 -9.11 10.61
CA GLU A 662 24.76 -8.60 10.65
C GLU A 662 24.22 -8.46 12.08
N GLY A 663 24.45 -9.49 12.91
CA GLY A 663 23.97 -9.52 14.28
C GLY A 663 24.79 -8.65 15.23
N LEU A 664 26.10 -8.50 15.01
CA LEU A 664 26.93 -7.51 15.72
C LEU A 664 26.48 -6.08 15.39
N VAL A 665 26.23 -5.77 14.11
CA VAL A 665 25.70 -4.48 13.67
C VAL A 665 24.38 -4.17 14.38
N ARG A 666 23.46 -5.12 14.46
CA ARG A 666 22.18 -4.96 15.19
C ARG A 666 22.40 -4.77 16.69
N LEU A 667 23.25 -5.60 17.30
CA LEU A 667 23.51 -5.59 18.74
C LEU A 667 24.15 -4.27 19.20
N ALA A 668 25.16 -3.79 18.47
CA ALA A 668 25.82 -2.50 18.75
C ALA A 668 24.87 -1.31 18.54
N ARG A 669 24.06 -1.32 17.46
CA ARG A 669 23.02 -0.31 17.22
C ARG A 669 21.99 -0.27 18.36
N SER A 670 21.61 -1.42 18.92
CA SER A 670 20.70 -1.49 20.08
C SER A 670 21.21 -0.75 21.34
N LEU A 671 22.53 -0.53 21.44
CA LEU A 671 23.19 0.19 22.54
C LEU A 671 23.44 1.67 22.23
N GLY A 672 23.11 2.16 21.03
CA GLY A 672 23.43 3.53 20.60
C GLY A 672 24.89 3.71 20.13
N ILE A 673 25.57 2.61 19.78
CA ILE A 673 26.93 2.64 19.23
C ILE A 673 26.84 2.90 17.72
N ARG A 674 27.71 3.76 17.19
CA ARG A 674 27.81 4.03 15.74
C ARG A 674 28.54 2.87 15.06
N VAL A 675 28.03 2.41 13.91
CA VAL A 675 28.56 1.23 13.22
C VAL A 675 28.67 1.45 11.72
N SER A 676 29.86 1.21 11.17
CA SER A 676 30.11 1.02 9.73
C SER A 676 30.71 -0.35 9.47
N VAL A 677 30.60 -0.84 8.23
CA VAL A 677 31.14 -2.13 7.80
C VAL A 677 31.87 -1.95 6.47
N THR A 678 32.98 -2.64 6.31
CA THR A 678 33.71 -2.77 5.03
C THR A 678 33.81 -4.26 4.68
N VAL A 679 33.58 -4.60 3.41
CA VAL A 679 33.67 -5.98 2.92
C VAL A 679 34.89 -6.14 2.02
N GLU A 680 35.65 -7.21 2.22
CA GLU A 680 36.85 -7.56 1.45
C GLU A 680 36.72 -8.98 0.88
N LYS A 681 37.42 -9.28 -0.22
CA LYS A 681 37.47 -10.66 -0.76
C LYS A 681 38.41 -11.50 0.10
N ALA A 682 37.90 -12.63 0.61
CA ALA A 682 38.66 -13.50 1.51
C ALA A 682 39.81 -14.21 0.76
N HIS A 683 40.97 -14.34 1.41
CA HIS A 683 42.09 -15.11 0.85
C HIS A 683 41.82 -16.62 0.94
N ILE A 684 41.84 -17.28 -0.22
CA ILE A 684 41.67 -18.74 -0.32
C ILE A 684 42.99 -19.43 0.04
N ASP A 685 43.03 -20.14 1.16
CA ASP A 685 44.14 -21.00 1.55
C ASP A 685 43.99 -22.43 0.99
N LYS A 686 45.12 -23.15 0.88
CA LYS A 686 45.23 -24.51 0.31
C LYS A 686 44.55 -25.60 1.15
N SER A 687 43.98 -25.23 2.29
CA SER A 687 43.22 -26.09 3.21
C SER A 687 41.76 -26.35 2.79
N GLY A 688 41.24 -25.66 1.78
CA GLY A 688 39.98 -26.01 1.12
C GLY A 688 38.71 -25.42 1.73
N VAL A 689 38.81 -24.33 2.50
CA VAL A 689 37.64 -23.67 3.11
C VAL A 689 37.00 -22.68 2.13
N ASN A 690 35.71 -22.84 1.86
CA ASN A 690 34.98 -22.17 0.77
C ASN A 690 34.32 -20.83 1.20
N HIS A 691 35.07 -19.91 1.82
CA HIS A 691 34.59 -18.56 2.13
C HIS A 691 35.11 -17.54 1.09
N ARG A 692 34.21 -16.69 0.56
CA ARG A 692 34.52 -15.72 -0.51
C ARG A 692 34.73 -14.28 -0.03
N LEU A 693 34.14 -13.92 1.12
CA LEU A 693 34.08 -12.56 1.64
C LEU A 693 34.52 -12.54 3.12
N ASN A 694 35.05 -11.40 3.54
CA ASN A 694 35.48 -11.08 4.89
C ASN A 694 34.88 -9.73 5.31
N TYR A 695 34.34 -9.62 6.52
CA TYR A 695 33.61 -8.46 7.00
C TYR A 695 34.39 -7.78 8.13
N ARG A 696 34.71 -6.49 7.97
CA ARG A 696 35.29 -5.66 9.04
C ARG A 696 34.23 -4.71 9.58
N VAL A 697 33.81 -4.89 10.83
CA VAL A 697 32.79 -4.07 11.51
C VAL A 697 33.49 -3.06 12.42
N PHE A 698 33.33 -1.77 12.11
CA PHE A 698 33.89 -0.66 12.89
C PHE A 698 32.82 -0.09 13.84
N LEU A 699 33.19 0.08 15.10
CA LEU A 699 32.36 0.59 16.19
C LEU A 699 32.94 1.91 16.70
N SER A 700 32.10 2.93 16.92
CA SER A 700 32.53 4.23 17.43
C SER A 700 31.42 5.00 18.18
N GLY A 701 31.77 6.15 18.76
CA GLY A 701 30.85 7.01 19.51
C GLY A 701 30.82 6.72 21.01
N PRO A 702 30.18 7.59 21.82
CA PRO A 702 30.33 7.60 23.27
C PRO A 702 29.84 6.32 23.96
N ALA A 703 28.79 5.69 23.43
CA ALA A 703 28.24 4.45 23.98
C ALA A 703 29.20 3.26 23.96
N LEU A 704 30.24 3.30 23.12
CA LEU A 704 31.28 2.26 23.06
C LEU A 704 32.06 2.12 24.38
N LEU A 705 32.16 3.18 25.19
CA LEU A 705 32.78 3.15 26.52
C LEU A 705 32.08 2.17 27.47
N GLY A 706 30.77 1.95 27.29
CA GLY A 706 29.99 0.95 28.05
C GLY A 706 30.46 -0.49 27.79
N VAL A 707 30.94 -0.77 26.57
CA VAL A 707 31.52 -2.06 26.18
C VAL A 707 32.98 -2.15 26.63
N LEU A 708 33.81 -1.17 26.25
CA LEU A 708 35.27 -1.26 26.41
C LEU A 708 35.72 -1.31 27.87
N ARG A 709 34.94 -0.79 28.83
CA ARG A 709 35.23 -0.94 30.27
C ARG A 709 35.23 -2.41 30.76
N ASN A 710 34.47 -3.27 30.06
CA ASN A 710 34.27 -4.70 30.37
C ASN A 710 35.29 -5.61 29.65
N CYS A 711 36.07 -5.09 28.71
CA CYS A 711 37.17 -5.84 28.09
C CYS A 711 38.22 -6.23 29.16
N SER A 712 38.75 -7.43 29.02
CA SER A 712 39.72 -8.07 29.91
C SER A 712 41.15 -7.65 29.62
N LEU A 713 41.48 -7.35 28.36
CA LEU A 713 42.81 -6.93 27.93
C LEU A 713 42.99 -5.43 28.13
N ASP A 714 43.98 -5.02 28.94
CA ASP A 714 44.23 -3.59 29.22
C ASP A 714 44.42 -2.76 27.94
N ARG A 715 45.02 -3.33 26.88
CA ARG A 715 45.20 -2.67 25.57
C ARG A 715 43.91 -2.46 24.75
N LYS A 716 42.81 -3.11 25.13
CA LYS A 716 41.48 -2.96 24.53
C LYS A 716 40.49 -2.23 25.46
N ARG A 717 40.91 -1.92 26.68
CA ARG A 717 40.07 -1.41 27.76
C ARG A 717 40.05 0.12 27.79
N ALA A 718 38.90 0.70 28.14
CA ALA A 718 38.73 2.16 28.27
C ALA A 718 38.32 2.56 29.69
N GLU A 719 38.69 3.77 30.10
CA GLU A 719 38.17 4.39 31.32
C GLU A 719 36.71 4.81 31.14
N PHE A 720 35.88 4.61 32.17
CA PHE A 720 34.46 4.94 32.11
C PHE A 720 34.23 6.44 32.34
N LYS A 721 33.88 7.15 31.26
CA LYS A 721 33.26 8.48 31.31
C LYS A 721 31.74 8.32 31.22
N GLU A 722 30.98 9.17 31.89
CA GLU A 722 29.51 9.14 31.85
C GLU A 722 28.97 9.58 30.48
N PHE A 723 27.96 8.89 29.95
CA PHE A 723 27.39 9.16 28.63
C PHE A 723 25.89 8.86 28.55
N THR A 724 25.21 9.60 27.68
CA THR A 724 23.84 9.34 27.20
C THR A 724 23.85 8.34 26.04
N ARG A 725 22.85 7.43 26.00
CA ARG A 725 22.60 6.57 24.82
C ARG A 725 21.59 7.26 23.92
N GLU A 726 22.08 7.97 22.92
CA GLU A 726 21.29 8.77 21.98
C GLU A 726 21.04 8.03 20.66
N ALA A 727 20.08 8.52 19.87
CA ALA A 727 19.80 7.99 18.55
C ALA A 727 20.98 8.26 17.59
N VAL A 728 21.36 7.24 16.82
CA VAL A 728 22.50 7.28 15.90
C VAL A 728 22.04 7.77 14.53
N PRO A 729 22.67 8.80 13.93
CA PRO A 729 22.37 9.21 12.56
C PRO A 729 22.87 8.16 11.56
N PHE A 730 22.09 7.91 10.51
CA PHE A 730 22.53 7.14 9.35
C PHE A 730 22.17 7.83 8.03
N TYR A 731 23.16 7.87 7.13
CA TYR A 731 22.99 8.37 5.78
C TYR A 731 22.57 7.23 4.85
N PHE A 732 21.83 7.57 3.80
CA PHE A 732 21.26 6.59 2.88
C PHE A 732 21.18 7.11 1.45
N THR A 733 21.28 6.18 0.51
CA THR A 733 20.80 6.35 -0.85
C THR A 733 19.42 5.70 -0.98
N LEU A 734 18.63 6.19 -1.92
CA LEU A 734 17.28 5.70 -2.16
C LEU A 734 17.20 5.17 -3.60
N GLU A 735 17.21 3.85 -3.77
CA GLU A 735 17.11 3.22 -5.08
C GLU A 735 15.65 2.85 -5.39
N GLU A 736 15.14 3.31 -6.53
CA GLU A 736 13.81 2.96 -7.00
C GLU A 736 13.79 1.49 -7.47
N LYS A 737 13.00 0.65 -6.78
CA LYS A 737 12.83 -0.78 -7.04
C LYS A 737 11.51 -1.05 -7.76
N PRO A 738 11.40 -2.18 -8.50
CA PRO A 738 10.18 -2.58 -9.19
C PRO A 738 8.93 -2.56 -8.29
N GLU A 739 7.74 -2.33 -8.88
CA GLU A 739 6.48 -2.29 -8.14
C GLU A 739 6.28 -3.59 -7.36
N ALA A 740 6.29 -3.46 -6.05
CA ALA A 740 6.20 -4.59 -5.16
C ALA A 740 5.28 -4.26 -3.99
N ASP A 741 5.26 -5.23 -3.10
CA ASP A 741 4.24 -5.53 -2.13
C ASP A 741 4.61 -4.78 -0.83
N TYR A 742 3.73 -3.94 -0.26
CA TYR A 742 3.90 -3.22 1.02
C TYR A 742 2.83 -3.57 2.06
N TYR A 743 3.14 -3.57 3.37
CA TYR A 743 2.15 -3.33 4.42
C TYR A 743 2.63 -2.23 5.37
N GLY A 744 1.71 -1.37 5.79
CA GLY A 744 1.91 -0.40 6.86
C GLY A 744 1.28 -0.86 8.17
N VAL A 745 1.71 -0.21 9.24
CA VAL A 745 1.03 -0.22 10.54
C VAL A 745 0.39 1.15 10.72
N THR A 746 -0.84 1.20 11.25
CA THR A 746 -1.50 2.45 11.65
C THR A 746 -1.61 2.52 13.16
N LEU A 747 -0.95 3.52 13.75
CA LEU A 747 -1.04 3.89 15.17
C LEU A 747 -2.08 5.00 15.42
N PRO A 748 -2.63 5.11 16.65
CA PRO A 748 -3.63 6.12 17.03
C PRO A 748 -3.23 7.56 16.75
N ASP A 749 -4.23 8.42 16.47
CA ASP A 749 -4.04 9.87 16.31
C ASP A 749 -3.56 10.57 17.59
N SER A 750 -3.72 9.94 18.76
CA SER A 750 -3.18 10.40 20.05
C SER A 750 -1.71 10.01 20.29
N SER A 751 -1.04 9.41 19.30
CA SER A 751 0.38 9.02 19.35
C SER A 751 1.18 9.80 18.31
N ASP A 752 2.51 9.77 18.42
CA ASP A 752 3.42 10.41 17.45
C ASP A 752 3.48 9.70 16.07
N LYS A 753 2.80 8.56 15.92
CA LYS A 753 2.70 7.75 14.67
C LYS A 753 4.03 7.18 14.17
N GLU A 754 5.02 7.11 15.04
CA GLU A 754 6.35 6.59 14.75
C GLU A 754 6.61 5.26 15.48
N TYR A 755 7.28 4.31 14.81
CA TYR A 755 7.65 3.00 15.35
C TYR A 755 8.99 2.51 14.77
N LEU A 756 9.55 1.46 15.39
CA LEU A 756 10.83 0.87 14.96
C LEU A 756 10.64 -0.34 14.04
N LEU A 757 11.48 -0.43 13.02
CA LEU A 757 11.66 -1.65 12.24
C LEU A 757 12.55 -2.67 12.96
N SER A 758 12.58 -3.90 12.46
CA SER A 758 13.53 -4.95 12.87
C SER A 758 15.01 -4.51 12.76
N SER A 759 15.31 -3.58 11.85
CA SER A 759 16.61 -2.91 11.67
C SER A 759 16.91 -1.78 12.66
N LEU A 760 16.01 -1.50 13.62
CA LEU A 760 16.04 -0.37 14.57
C LEU A 760 15.94 1.03 13.93
N ALA A 761 15.69 1.10 12.62
CA ALA A 761 15.38 2.35 11.94
C ALA A 761 13.98 2.87 12.33
N LEU A 762 13.87 4.19 12.49
CA LEU A 762 12.65 4.90 12.83
C LEU A 762 11.79 5.17 11.58
N VAL A 763 10.51 4.78 11.62
CA VAL A 763 9.56 4.89 10.50
C VAL A 763 8.17 5.36 10.94
N HIS A 764 7.35 5.83 10.01
CA HIS A 764 6.02 6.41 10.25
C HIS A 764 4.89 5.59 9.57
N ASN A 765 3.65 5.70 10.08
CA ASN A 765 2.42 5.15 9.46
C ASN A 765 2.38 5.32 7.91
N CYS A 766 1.83 4.32 7.20
CA CYS A 766 1.71 4.30 5.73
C CYS A 766 0.33 3.78 5.27
N GLY A 767 -0.47 4.58 4.55
CA GLY A 767 -1.83 4.23 4.11
C GLY A 767 -1.87 3.49 2.77
N GLU A 768 -2.61 2.36 2.68
CA GLU A 768 -4.01 2.31 2.24
C GLU A 768 -4.16 2.41 0.72
N ARG A 769 -4.04 1.28 0.00
CA ARG A 769 -4.70 1.06 -1.32
C ARG A 769 -5.12 -0.40 -1.60
N GLY A 770 -4.26 -1.40 -1.35
CA GLY A 770 -4.50 -2.78 -1.83
C GLY A 770 -5.41 -3.69 -1.03
N ASN A 771 -5.73 -3.33 0.22
CA ASN A 771 -6.70 -4.11 0.99
C ASN A 771 -8.06 -4.14 0.30
N GLU A 772 -8.54 -3.04 -0.30
CA GLU A 772 -9.94 -2.90 -0.71
C GLU A 772 -10.43 -4.03 -1.63
N MET A 773 -9.61 -4.50 -2.59
CA MET A 773 -9.99 -5.63 -3.45
C MET A 773 -9.85 -6.99 -2.74
N ALA A 774 -8.86 -7.15 -1.86
CA ALA A 774 -8.68 -8.39 -1.09
C ALA A 774 -9.79 -8.57 -0.04
N GLU A 775 -10.22 -7.47 0.57
CA GLU A 775 -11.35 -7.34 1.50
C GLU A 775 -12.66 -7.62 0.77
N VAL A 776 -12.92 -6.99 -0.38
CA VAL A 776 -14.03 -7.35 -1.29
C VAL A 776 -14.03 -8.84 -1.64
N LEU A 777 -12.88 -9.43 -1.94
CA LEU A 777 -12.75 -10.86 -2.28
C LEU A 777 -12.95 -11.81 -1.09
N MET A 778 -12.76 -11.35 0.15
CA MET A 778 -13.04 -12.11 1.37
C MET A 778 -14.49 -11.95 1.83
N GLU A 779 -15.04 -10.74 1.77
CA GLU A 779 -16.40 -10.45 2.22
C GLU A 779 -17.48 -10.91 1.23
N PHE A 780 -17.28 -10.80 -0.09
CA PHE A 780 -18.34 -11.13 -1.07
C PHE A 780 -18.83 -12.60 -1.01
N PRO A 781 -17.97 -13.60 -0.69
CA PRO A 781 -18.41 -14.96 -0.37
C PRO A 781 -19.16 -15.11 0.97
N GLU A 782 -18.84 -14.29 1.98
CA GLU A 782 -19.47 -14.31 3.32
C GLU A 782 -20.78 -13.51 3.39
N LEU A 783 -21.03 -12.65 2.41
CA LEU A 783 -22.21 -11.81 2.33
C LEU A 783 -23.39 -12.52 1.64
N PHE A 784 -24.47 -12.71 2.39
CA PHE A 784 -25.70 -13.35 1.92
C PHE A 784 -26.77 -12.33 1.54
N THR A 785 -27.52 -12.63 0.48
CA THR A 785 -28.82 -12.04 0.18
C THR A 785 -29.92 -13.06 0.46
N GLU A 786 -31.13 -12.61 0.81
CA GLU A 786 -32.28 -13.48 1.06
C GLU A 786 -33.32 -13.31 -0.04
N ILE A 787 -33.38 -14.29 -0.94
CA ILE A 787 -34.26 -14.29 -2.11
C ILE A 787 -35.17 -15.52 -2.01
N SER A 788 -36.48 -15.31 -2.10
CA SER A 788 -37.53 -16.33 -1.93
C SER A 788 -37.46 -17.10 -0.59
N GLY A 789 -36.93 -16.48 0.47
CA GLY A 789 -36.75 -17.11 1.80
C GLY A 789 -35.52 -18.03 1.91
N THR A 790 -34.71 -18.12 0.85
CA THR A 790 -33.41 -18.81 0.84
C THR A 790 -32.26 -17.81 0.92
N LYS A 791 -31.29 -18.10 1.79
CA LYS A 791 -30.06 -17.30 1.93
C LYS A 791 -28.99 -17.83 0.98
N GLU A 792 -28.49 -16.96 0.12
CA GLU A 792 -27.52 -17.28 -0.93
C GLU A 792 -26.41 -16.22 -0.99
N PRO A 793 -25.14 -16.59 -1.20
CA PRO A 793 -24.03 -15.63 -1.21
C PRO A 793 -24.09 -14.73 -2.45
N ILE A 794 -23.81 -13.43 -2.29
CA ILE A 794 -23.90 -12.45 -3.39
C ILE A 794 -22.95 -12.76 -4.55
N MET A 795 -21.88 -13.51 -4.29
CA MET A 795 -20.91 -13.94 -5.30
C MET A 795 -21.56 -14.75 -6.45
N LYS A 796 -22.65 -15.48 -6.20
CA LYS A 796 -23.40 -16.23 -7.24
C LYS A 796 -24.11 -15.34 -8.28
N ARG A 797 -24.39 -14.07 -7.95
CA ARG A 797 -24.97 -13.08 -8.89
C ARG A 797 -23.97 -12.01 -9.34
N THR A 798 -22.68 -12.24 -9.08
CA THR A 798 -21.63 -11.24 -9.29
C THR A 798 -20.52 -11.80 -10.17
N THR A 799 -20.00 -10.97 -11.08
CA THR A 799 -18.73 -11.22 -11.79
C THR A 799 -17.74 -10.12 -11.43
N LEU A 800 -16.51 -10.51 -11.08
CA LEU A 800 -15.46 -9.57 -10.68
C LEU A 800 -14.38 -9.47 -11.77
N VAL A 801 -13.96 -8.25 -12.11
CA VAL A 801 -12.87 -7.95 -13.05
C VAL A 801 -11.77 -7.20 -12.28
N ALA A 802 -10.90 -7.95 -11.62
CA ALA A 802 -9.83 -7.39 -10.79
C ALA A 802 -8.63 -6.98 -11.67
N ASN A 803 -8.33 -5.69 -11.74
CA ASN A 803 -7.16 -5.16 -12.45
C ASN A 803 -6.31 -4.26 -11.54
N THR A 804 -5.23 -4.79 -10.96
CA THR A 804 -4.41 -4.07 -9.96
C THR A 804 -3.61 -2.88 -10.52
N SER A 805 -3.03 -2.04 -9.64
CA SER A 805 -2.05 -1.02 -10.06
C SER A 805 -0.90 -1.64 -10.85
N ASN A 806 -0.37 -2.75 -10.32
CA ASN A 806 0.69 -3.56 -10.88
C ASN A 806 0.27 -4.31 -12.16
N MET A 807 -1.03 -4.40 -12.47
CA MET A 807 -1.45 -4.87 -13.80
C MET A 807 -1.29 -3.73 -14.81
N PRO A 808 -0.74 -4.00 -16.01
CA PRO A 808 -0.33 -2.96 -16.93
C PRO A 808 -1.41 -1.94 -17.27
N VAL A 809 -0.95 -0.73 -17.55
CA VAL A 809 -1.78 0.47 -17.77
C VAL A 809 -2.80 0.25 -18.90
N ALA A 810 -2.44 -0.51 -19.93
CA ALA A 810 -3.34 -0.94 -20.99
C ALA A 810 -4.49 -1.83 -20.49
N ALA A 811 -4.23 -2.74 -19.54
CA ALA A 811 -5.25 -3.62 -18.98
C ALA A 811 -6.27 -2.86 -18.10
N ARG A 812 -5.91 -1.68 -17.57
CA ARG A 812 -6.85 -0.73 -16.93
C ARG A 812 -7.85 -0.10 -17.91
N GLU A 813 -7.49 0.06 -19.18
CA GLU A 813 -8.47 0.41 -20.23
C GLU A 813 -9.33 -0.80 -20.60
N ALA A 814 -8.70 -1.97 -20.79
CA ALA A 814 -9.40 -3.19 -21.15
C ALA A 814 -10.45 -3.61 -20.12
N SER A 815 -10.15 -3.55 -18.81
CA SER A 815 -11.05 -4.00 -17.75
C SER A 815 -12.41 -3.29 -17.75
N ILE A 816 -12.43 -1.98 -18.04
CA ILE A 816 -13.66 -1.20 -18.16
C ILE A 816 -14.49 -1.66 -19.37
N TYR A 817 -13.86 -1.87 -20.53
CA TYR A 817 -14.53 -2.36 -21.74
C TYR A 817 -15.00 -3.82 -21.62
N THR A 818 -14.23 -4.67 -20.94
CA THR A 818 -14.58 -6.04 -20.55
C THR A 818 -15.83 -6.03 -19.66
N GLY A 819 -15.79 -5.27 -18.55
CA GLY A 819 -16.90 -5.19 -17.59
C GLY A 819 -18.22 -4.70 -18.19
N ILE A 820 -18.21 -3.64 -19.00
CA ILE A 820 -19.44 -3.16 -19.66
C ILE A 820 -19.97 -4.15 -20.71
N THR A 821 -19.08 -4.90 -21.38
CA THR A 821 -19.49 -5.90 -22.38
C THR A 821 -20.12 -7.14 -21.72
N LEU A 822 -19.64 -7.51 -20.53
CA LEU A 822 -20.30 -8.51 -19.66
C LEU A 822 -21.68 -8.00 -19.19
N ALA A 823 -21.78 -6.75 -18.76
CA ALA A 823 -23.06 -6.16 -18.33
C ALA A 823 -24.09 -6.10 -19.48
N GLU A 824 -23.68 -5.70 -20.68
CA GLU A 824 -24.52 -5.72 -21.88
C GLU A 824 -24.96 -7.15 -22.27
N TYR A 825 -24.15 -8.17 -22.03
CA TYR A 825 -24.53 -9.55 -22.31
C TYR A 825 -25.70 -10.02 -21.42
N PHE A 826 -25.64 -9.73 -20.11
CA PHE A 826 -26.74 -10.08 -19.20
C PHE A 826 -28.00 -9.22 -19.45
N ARG A 827 -27.85 -7.95 -19.84
CA ARG A 827 -28.96 -7.13 -20.36
C ARG A 827 -29.69 -7.81 -21.52
N ASP A 828 -28.96 -8.38 -22.48
CA ASP A 828 -29.57 -9.04 -23.65
C ASP A 828 -30.35 -10.32 -23.30
N GLN A 829 -30.09 -10.94 -22.14
CA GLN A 829 -30.89 -12.03 -21.58
C GLN A 829 -32.22 -11.56 -20.95
N GLY A 830 -32.46 -10.25 -20.89
CA GLY A 830 -33.60 -9.64 -20.21
C GLY A 830 -33.42 -9.57 -18.70
N LYS A 831 -32.24 -9.12 -18.24
CA LYS A 831 -31.91 -8.90 -16.83
C LYS A 831 -31.62 -7.41 -16.55
N ASN A 832 -31.78 -7.01 -15.29
CA ASN A 832 -31.40 -5.69 -14.79
C ASN A 832 -30.03 -5.76 -14.13
N VAL A 833 -29.04 -5.13 -14.75
CA VAL A 833 -27.62 -5.24 -14.39
C VAL A 833 -27.13 -3.93 -13.79
N SER A 834 -26.31 -4.01 -12.74
CA SER A 834 -25.56 -2.88 -12.22
C SER A 834 -24.06 -3.08 -12.44
N MET A 835 -23.43 -2.20 -13.22
CA MET A 835 -21.98 -2.13 -13.35
C MET A 835 -21.42 -1.09 -12.40
N ILE A 836 -20.49 -1.51 -11.56
CA ILE A 836 -19.76 -0.68 -10.60
C ILE A 836 -18.31 -0.56 -11.06
N ALA A 837 -17.87 0.66 -11.35
CA ALA A 837 -16.53 0.95 -11.84
C ALA A 837 -15.72 1.74 -10.79
N ASP A 838 -14.90 1.04 -10.01
CA ASP A 838 -13.99 1.67 -9.03
C ASP A 838 -12.51 1.57 -9.49
N SER A 839 -11.88 2.64 -9.98
CA SER A 839 -12.38 4.01 -10.20
C SER A 839 -12.08 4.50 -11.61
N SER A 840 -13.04 5.22 -12.20
CA SER A 840 -12.93 5.77 -13.55
C SER A 840 -11.79 6.80 -13.68
N SER A 841 -11.39 7.45 -12.59
CA SER A 841 -10.18 8.29 -12.55
C SER A 841 -8.89 7.50 -12.86
N ARG A 842 -8.77 6.23 -12.44
CA ARG A 842 -7.59 5.39 -12.73
C ARG A 842 -7.55 4.94 -14.19
N TRP A 843 -8.72 4.81 -14.83
CA TRP A 843 -8.85 4.63 -16.28
C TRP A 843 -8.48 5.91 -17.04
N ALA A 844 -8.92 7.09 -16.60
CA ALA A 844 -8.54 8.36 -17.20
C ALA A 844 -7.03 8.66 -17.08
N GLU A 845 -6.41 8.35 -15.93
CA GLU A 845 -4.95 8.38 -15.77
C GLU A 845 -4.23 7.43 -16.73
N ALA A 846 -4.77 6.23 -16.95
CA ALA A 846 -4.22 5.28 -17.91
C ALA A 846 -4.28 5.82 -19.35
N LEU A 847 -5.41 6.42 -19.75
CA LEU A 847 -5.53 7.10 -21.05
C LEU A 847 -4.53 8.26 -21.20
N ARG A 848 -4.27 9.03 -20.14
CA ARG A 848 -3.21 10.06 -20.12
C ARG A 848 -1.83 9.48 -20.36
N GLU A 849 -1.47 8.39 -19.70
CA GLU A 849 -0.17 7.78 -19.87
C GLU A 849 0.02 7.16 -21.26
N ILE A 850 -1.00 6.48 -21.80
CA ILE A 850 -1.01 5.95 -23.17
C ILE A 850 -0.83 7.08 -24.19
N SER A 851 -1.57 8.19 -24.03
CA SER A 851 -1.48 9.37 -24.88
C SER A 851 -0.08 10.03 -24.84
N GLY A 852 0.50 10.18 -23.64
CA GLY A 852 1.87 10.67 -23.47
C GLY A 852 2.92 9.77 -24.12
N ARG A 853 2.82 8.45 -23.95
CA ARG A 853 3.69 7.46 -24.61
C ARG A 853 3.58 7.47 -26.15
N LEU A 854 2.47 7.96 -26.70
CA LEU A 854 2.26 8.08 -28.15
C LEU A 854 2.80 9.38 -28.78
N GLY A 855 3.14 10.38 -27.95
CA GLY A 855 3.50 11.72 -28.39
C GLY A 855 2.31 12.56 -28.87
N GLU A 856 1.09 12.26 -28.38
CA GLU A 856 -0.10 13.06 -28.64
C GLU A 856 -0.04 14.40 -27.88
N MET A 857 -0.67 15.45 -28.43
CA MET A 857 -0.74 16.74 -27.74
C MET A 857 -1.73 16.67 -26.58
N PRO A 858 -1.32 16.98 -25.33
CA PRO A 858 -2.21 17.00 -24.18
C PRO A 858 -3.17 18.20 -24.22
N ALA A 859 -4.32 18.02 -23.58
CA ALA A 859 -5.25 19.07 -23.18
C ALA A 859 -5.09 19.36 -21.67
N ASP A 860 -6.17 19.76 -21.00
CA ASP A 860 -6.16 20.17 -19.60
C ASP A 860 -5.55 19.11 -18.66
N GLN A 861 -4.68 19.56 -17.75
CA GLN A 861 -3.96 18.73 -16.76
C GLN A 861 -3.24 17.50 -17.37
N GLY A 862 -2.85 17.58 -18.64
CA GLY A 862 -2.14 16.52 -19.35
C GLY A 862 -3.03 15.44 -19.98
N PHE A 863 -4.35 15.48 -19.79
CA PHE A 863 -5.25 14.45 -20.33
C PHE A 863 -5.41 14.55 -21.86
N PRO A 864 -5.72 13.45 -22.57
CA PRO A 864 -5.95 13.50 -24.02
C PRO A 864 -7.23 14.27 -24.36
N ALA A 865 -7.21 14.99 -25.48
CA ALA A 865 -8.38 15.72 -25.99
C ALA A 865 -9.63 14.84 -26.23
N TYR A 866 -9.44 13.52 -26.42
CA TYR A 866 -10.54 12.55 -26.55
C TYR A 866 -11.09 12.00 -25.22
N LEU A 867 -10.62 12.44 -24.04
CA LEU A 867 -11.08 11.93 -22.75
C LEU A 867 -12.61 12.01 -22.61
N GLY A 868 -13.21 13.17 -22.88
CA GLY A 868 -14.66 13.35 -22.82
C GLY A 868 -15.42 12.43 -23.77
N ALA A 869 -14.89 12.19 -24.97
CA ALA A 869 -15.48 11.27 -25.94
C ALA A 869 -15.38 9.79 -25.51
N LYS A 870 -14.24 9.38 -24.93
CA LYS A 870 -14.06 8.04 -24.32
C LYS A 870 -15.07 7.83 -23.19
N LEU A 871 -15.16 8.78 -22.24
CA LEU A 871 -16.10 8.72 -21.13
C LEU A 871 -17.56 8.67 -21.62
N ALA A 872 -17.93 9.51 -22.59
CA ALA A 872 -19.28 9.50 -23.17
C ALA A 872 -19.60 8.16 -23.84
N SER A 873 -18.67 7.60 -24.63
CA SER A 873 -18.83 6.29 -25.28
C SER A 873 -18.95 5.11 -24.30
N PHE A 874 -18.54 5.29 -23.05
CA PHE A 874 -18.73 4.32 -21.98
C PHE A 874 -20.08 4.51 -21.28
N TYR A 875 -20.41 5.71 -20.80
CA TYR A 875 -21.67 5.96 -20.10
C TYR A 875 -22.90 5.75 -21.00
N GLU A 876 -22.82 6.06 -22.30
CA GLU A 876 -23.92 5.83 -23.26
C GLU A 876 -24.16 4.35 -23.61
N ARG A 877 -23.38 3.41 -23.06
CA ARG A 877 -23.71 1.96 -23.10
C ARG A 877 -24.72 1.56 -22.03
N ALA A 878 -24.94 2.43 -21.03
CA ALA A 878 -26.07 2.32 -20.11
C ALA A 878 -27.42 2.53 -20.81
N GLY A 879 -28.48 2.11 -20.12
CA GLY A 879 -29.86 2.30 -20.53
C GLY A 879 -30.76 1.11 -20.24
N LYS A 880 -32.07 1.36 -20.24
CA LYS A 880 -33.11 0.34 -20.41
C LYS A 880 -33.29 0.10 -21.91
N ALA A 881 -33.40 -1.14 -22.36
CA ALA A 881 -33.51 -1.46 -23.79
C ALA A 881 -34.28 -2.75 -24.03
N VAL A 882 -34.89 -2.85 -25.22
CA VAL A 882 -35.39 -4.12 -25.76
C VAL A 882 -34.21 -4.85 -26.40
N ALA A 883 -33.90 -6.04 -25.92
CA ALA A 883 -32.87 -6.90 -26.49
C ALA A 883 -33.23 -7.35 -27.92
N LEU A 884 -32.24 -7.77 -28.70
CA LEU A 884 -32.52 -8.40 -30.01
C LEU A 884 -33.02 -9.84 -29.84
N GLY A 885 -33.87 -10.25 -30.77
CA GLY A 885 -34.31 -11.62 -30.97
C GLY A 885 -35.44 -12.08 -30.05
N SER A 886 -36.05 -13.18 -30.44
CA SER A 886 -37.27 -13.76 -29.84
C SER A 886 -36.97 -14.54 -28.56
N PRO A 887 -37.87 -14.51 -27.55
CA PRO A 887 -38.99 -13.57 -27.39
C PRO A 887 -38.49 -12.16 -27.07
N ASP A 888 -39.33 -11.13 -27.27
CA ASP A 888 -39.00 -9.76 -26.85
C ASP A 888 -38.65 -9.70 -25.36
N ARG A 889 -37.48 -9.12 -25.03
CA ARG A 889 -36.96 -9.03 -23.66
C ARG A 889 -36.56 -7.60 -23.34
N ILE A 890 -37.01 -7.10 -22.20
CA ILE A 890 -36.54 -5.82 -21.65
C ILE A 890 -35.43 -6.13 -20.66
N GLY A 891 -34.29 -5.46 -20.81
CA GLY A 891 -33.18 -5.48 -19.85
C GLY A 891 -32.67 -4.08 -19.57
N SER A 892 -31.81 -3.93 -18.58
CA SER A 892 -31.16 -2.64 -18.27
C SER A 892 -29.70 -2.81 -17.86
N VAL A 893 -28.88 -1.79 -18.17
CA VAL A 893 -27.55 -1.62 -17.58
C VAL A 893 -27.49 -0.27 -16.88
N SER A 894 -27.41 -0.30 -15.56
CA SER A 894 -27.10 0.86 -14.73
C SER A 894 -25.59 0.98 -14.57
N ILE A 895 -25.03 2.18 -14.72
CA ILE A 895 -23.60 2.42 -14.48
C ILE A 895 -23.43 3.33 -13.26
N VAL A 896 -22.66 2.85 -12.28
CA VAL A 896 -22.25 3.61 -11.10
C VAL A 896 -20.72 3.68 -11.10
N ALA A 897 -20.17 4.87 -11.31
CA ALA A 897 -18.74 5.08 -11.44
C ALA A 897 -18.18 5.90 -10.27
N ALA A 898 -17.17 5.37 -9.59
CA ALA A 898 -16.45 6.08 -8.54
C ALA A 898 -15.37 6.97 -9.17
N VAL A 899 -15.45 8.28 -8.90
CA VAL A 899 -14.46 9.27 -9.33
C VAL A 899 -13.64 9.68 -8.09
N SER A 900 -12.32 9.74 -8.25
CA SER A 900 -11.37 10.11 -7.18
C SER A 900 -10.56 11.34 -7.62
N PRO A 901 -11.15 12.55 -7.59
CA PRO A 901 -10.41 13.77 -7.90
C PRO A 901 -9.28 14.00 -6.88
N ALA A 902 -8.18 14.58 -7.35
CA ALA A 902 -7.06 14.98 -6.49
C ALA A 902 -7.55 15.99 -5.42
N GLY A 903 -7.21 15.74 -4.15
CA GLY A 903 -7.64 16.58 -3.01
C GLY A 903 -9.14 16.56 -2.67
N GLY A 904 -10.00 16.09 -3.58
CA GLY A 904 -11.45 16.26 -3.51
C GLY A 904 -12.00 17.39 -4.38
N ASP A 905 -11.20 18.00 -5.27
CA ASP A 905 -11.63 19.13 -6.11
C ASP A 905 -12.45 18.68 -7.32
N PHE A 906 -13.68 19.17 -7.45
CA PHE A 906 -14.55 18.87 -8.58
C PHE A 906 -14.17 19.58 -9.89
N SER A 907 -13.20 20.52 -9.87
CA SER A 907 -12.67 21.18 -11.08
C SER A 907 -11.82 20.25 -11.97
N ASP A 908 -11.41 19.10 -11.45
CA ASP A 908 -10.68 18.04 -12.17
C ASP A 908 -11.33 17.70 -13.53
N PRO A 909 -10.55 17.57 -14.63
CA PRO A 909 -11.10 17.28 -15.96
C PRO A 909 -11.89 15.98 -16.07
N VAL A 910 -11.57 14.94 -15.29
CA VAL A 910 -12.31 13.67 -15.28
C VAL A 910 -13.68 13.86 -14.63
N THR A 911 -13.72 14.59 -13.52
CA THR A 911 -14.92 14.94 -12.76
C THR A 911 -15.82 15.87 -13.58
N THR A 912 -15.26 16.92 -14.17
CA THR A 912 -15.96 17.86 -15.06
C THR A 912 -16.54 17.15 -16.30
N SER A 913 -15.76 16.29 -16.95
CA SER A 913 -16.25 15.48 -18.08
C SER A 913 -17.39 14.54 -17.65
N THR A 914 -17.26 13.88 -16.50
CA THR A 914 -18.26 12.96 -15.98
C THR A 914 -19.55 13.68 -15.56
N LEU A 915 -19.45 14.87 -14.96
CA LEU A 915 -20.57 15.76 -14.62
C LEU A 915 -21.42 16.13 -15.85
N GLY A 916 -20.77 16.40 -16.98
CA GLY A 916 -21.45 16.73 -18.23
C GLY A 916 -22.26 15.58 -18.84
N ILE A 917 -21.88 14.33 -18.55
CA ILE A 917 -22.47 13.12 -19.14
C ILE A 917 -23.51 12.45 -18.22
N THR A 918 -23.17 12.33 -16.93
CA THR A 918 -23.98 11.59 -15.96
C THR A 918 -25.27 12.33 -15.58
N GLN A 919 -26.32 11.57 -15.33
CA GLN A 919 -27.64 12.12 -15.00
C GLN A 919 -27.87 12.25 -13.48
N VAL A 920 -27.09 11.52 -12.67
CA VAL A 920 -27.08 11.61 -11.21
C VAL A 920 -25.67 11.79 -10.68
N PHE A 921 -25.53 12.63 -9.66
CA PHE A 921 -24.28 13.00 -9.02
C PHE A 921 -24.43 12.93 -7.50
N TRP A 922 -23.67 12.04 -6.85
CA TRP A 922 -23.65 11.83 -5.41
C TRP A 922 -22.31 12.34 -4.82
N GLY A 923 -22.19 13.66 -4.65
CA GLY A 923 -20.97 14.31 -4.18
C GLY A 923 -20.69 14.00 -2.71
N LEU A 924 -19.62 13.28 -2.41
CA LEU A 924 -19.22 12.95 -1.04
C LEU A 924 -18.35 14.06 -0.43
N ASP A 925 -18.75 14.58 0.73
CA ASP A 925 -18.02 15.61 1.44
C ASP A 925 -17.06 15.02 2.49
N LYS A 926 -15.79 15.37 2.35
CA LYS A 926 -14.75 15.04 3.33
C LYS A 926 -15.07 15.59 4.73
N LYS A 927 -15.76 16.74 4.83
CA LYS A 927 -16.18 17.35 6.11
C LYS A 927 -17.21 16.50 6.83
N LEU A 928 -18.15 15.87 6.10
CA LEU A 928 -19.16 14.97 6.68
C LEU A 928 -18.50 13.67 7.16
N ALA A 929 -17.66 13.07 6.33
CA ALA A 929 -16.88 11.88 6.71
C ALA A 929 -15.99 12.14 7.95
N GLN A 930 -15.32 13.29 8.03
CA GLN A 930 -14.53 13.69 9.21
C GLN A 930 -15.37 13.87 10.48
N ARG A 931 -16.64 14.27 10.36
CA ARG A 931 -17.62 14.33 11.46
C ARG A 931 -18.25 12.97 11.79
N LYS A 932 -17.83 11.88 11.12
CA LYS A 932 -18.44 10.53 11.16
C LYS A 932 -19.92 10.50 10.75
N HIS A 933 -20.34 11.49 9.95
CA HIS A 933 -21.65 11.48 9.29
C HIS A 933 -21.54 10.62 8.03
N PHE A 934 -22.31 9.53 8.00
CA PHE A 934 -22.29 8.52 6.93
C PHE A 934 -23.72 8.10 6.58
N PRO A 935 -24.04 7.87 5.30
CA PRO A 935 -23.21 8.17 4.12
C PRO A 935 -22.98 9.68 3.94
N SER A 936 -21.75 10.04 3.55
CA SER A 936 -21.15 11.39 3.66
C SER A 936 -21.61 12.39 2.58
N ILE A 937 -22.88 12.33 2.17
CA ILE A 937 -23.37 12.98 0.95
C ILE A 937 -23.67 14.45 1.19
N ASN A 938 -23.06 15.33 0.38
CA ASN A 938 -23.38 16.75 0.40
C ASN A 938 -24.76 16.98 -0.24
N THR A 939 -25.73 17.45 0.56
CA THR A 939 -27.12 17.68 0.14
C THR A 939 -27.29 18.80 -0.89
N SER A 940 -26.32 19.71 -0.95
CA SER A 940 -26.43 20.99 -1.65
C SER A 940 -25.71 20.98 -3.00
N VAL A 941 -24.67 20.14 -3.14
CA VAL A 941 -23.98 19.87 -4.42
C VAL A 941 -24.54 18.64 -5.15
N SER A 942 -25.16 17.68 -4.44
CA SER A 942 -25.71 16.46 -5.06
C SER A 942 -27.01 16.72 -5.83
N TYR A 943 -27.22 15.98 -6.93
CA TYR A 943 -28.43 16.10 -7.75
C TYR A 943 -28.79 14.80 -8.47
N SER A 944 -30.07 14.67 -8.83
CA SER A 944 -30.58 13.68 -9.80
C SER A 944 -31.47 14.37 -10.81
N LYS A 945 -31.26 14.09 -12.10
CA LYS A 945 -32.14 14.55 -13.21
C LYS A 945 -33.31 13.59 -13.46
N TYR A 946 -33.32 12.41 -12.85
CA TYR A 946 -34.38 11.40 -13.04
C TYR A 946 -35.63 11.62 -12.19
N THR A 947 -35.63 12.56 -11.24
CA THR A 947 -36.76 12.87 -10.36
C THR A 947 -38.08 13.05 -11.12
N ASN A 948 -38.09 13.84 -12.20
CA ASN A 948 -39.27 14.09 -13.02
C ASN A 948 -39.83 12.85 -13.73
N VAL A 949 -39.01 11.84 -13.98
CA VAL A 949 -39.44 10.56 -14.58
C VAL A 949 -39.97 9.63 -13.48
N LEU A 950 -39.22 9.50 -12.39
CA LEU A 950 -39.56 8.67 -11.23
C LEU A 950 -40.78 9.17 -10.44
N ASN A 951 -41.10 10.47 -10.48
CA ASN A 951 -42.33 10.98 -9.86
C ASN A 951 -43.56 10.17 -10.32
N LYS A 952 -43.64 9.77 -11.60
CA LYS A 952 -44.74 8.93 -12.11
C LYS A 952 -44.87 7.56 -11.43
N TYR A 953 -43.75 6.97 -11.04
CA TYR A 953 -43.70 5.70 -10.32
C TYR A 953 -44.05 5.88 -8.84
N TYR A 954 -43.56 6.96 -8.22
CA TYR A 954 -43.93 7.32 -6.86
C TYR A 954 -45.43 7.66 -6.77
N ASP A 955 -45.98 8.42 -7.72
CA ASP A 955 -47.41 8.77 -7.75
C ASP A 955 -48.35 7.55 -7.86
N SER A 956 -47.86 6.40 -8.35
CA SER A 956 -48.63 5.14 -8.39
C SER A 956 -48.48 4.26 -7.13
N GLU A 957 -47.30 4.22 -6.49
CA GLU A 957 -47.00 3.29 -5.39
C GLU A 957 -46.92 3.98 -4.01
N PHE A 958 -46.43 5.22 -3.98
CA PHE A 958 -46.15 6.03 -2.79
C PHE A 958 -46.62 7.48 -3.03
N PRO A 959 -47.94 7.74 -3.05
CA PRO A 959 -48.47 9.09 -3.21
C PRO A 959 -47.87 10.04 -2.16
N GLU A 960 -47.78 11.33 -2.48
CA GLU A 960 -47.13 12.37 -1.67
C GLU A 960 -45.59 12.28 -1.55
N PHE A 961 -44.93 11.15 -1.88
CA PHE A 961 -43.46 11.01 -1.78
C PHE A 961 -42.67 12.13 -2.51
N PRO A 962 -43.03 12.58 -3.73
CA PRO A 962 -42.36 13.71 -4.38
C PRO A 962 -42.48 15.01 -3.59
N ALA A 963 -43.66 15.29 -3.01
CA ALA A 963 -43.91 16.50 -2.23
C ALA A 963 -43.15 16.47 -0.90
N LEU A 964 -43.13 15.33 -0.20
CA LEU A 964 -42.35 15.13 1.03
C LEU A 964 -40.85 15.29 0.78
N ARG A 965 -40.33 14.75 -0.34
CA ARG A 965 -38.93 14.93 -0.77
C ARG A 965 -38.61 16.42 -0.96
N ASP A 966 -39.42 17.12 -1.74
CA ASP A 966 -39.12 18.50 -2.11
C ASP A 966 -39.27 19.46 -0.91
N ARG A 967 -40.21 19.18 0.01
CA ARG A 967 -40.33 19.83 1.32
C ARG A 967 -39.13 19.60 2.23
N ILE A 968 -38.57 18.38 2.26
CA ILE A 968 -37.33 18.10 3.02
C ILE A 968 -36.14 18.86 2.42
N ARG A 969 -36.05 18.99 1.09
CA ARG A 969 -34.99 19.79 0.45
C ARG A 969 -35.14 21.28 0.74
N GLU A 970 -36.36 21.80 0.78
CA GLU A 970 -36.66 23.19 1.22
C GLU A 970 -36.17 23.43 2.66
N ILE A 971 -36.54 22.56 3.61
CA ILE A 971 -36.12 22.66 5.02
C ILE A 971 -34.59 22.63 5.14
N LEU A 972 -33.90 21.73 4.42
CA LEU A 972 -32.44 21.63 4.45
C LEU A 972 -31.74 22.86 3.84
N SER A 973 -32.27 23.41 2.74
CA SER A 973 -31.73 24.61 2.10
C SER A 973 -31.89 25.85 2.99
N ASN A 974 -33.09 26.06 3.53
CA ASN A 974 -33.38 27.17 4.44
C ASN A 974 -32.53 27.07 5.72
N ALA A 975 -32.28 25.85 6.22
CA ALA A 975 -31.40 25.64 7.37
C ALA A 975 -29.92 25.94 7.06
N GLU A 976 -29.42 25.71 5.84
CA GLU A 976 -28.04 26.07 5.48
C GLU A 976 -27.85 27.60 5.39
N GLU A 977 -28.84 28.34 4.87
CA GLU A 977 -28.85 29.80 4.91
C GLU A 977 -28.91 30.33 6.36
N LEU A 978 -29.79 29.75 7.19
CA LEU A 978 -29.91 30.10 8.61
C LEU A 978 -28.64 29.75 9.41
N GLU A 979 -27.94 28.66 9.11
CA GLU A 979 -26.64 28.32 9.73
C GLU A 979 -25.57 29.38 9.46
N GLN A 980 -25.59 30.05 8.30
CA GLN A 980 -24.69 31.17 8.00
C GLN A 980 -25.08 32.43 8.82
N VAL A 981 -26.38 32.74 8.91
CA VAL A 981 -26.87 33.86 9.75
C VAL A 981 -26.54 33.64 11.23
N VAL A 982 -26.66 32.40 11.73
CA VAL A 982 -26.29 32.02 13.11
C VAL A 982 -24.80 32.19 13.37
N GLN A 983 -23.92 31.90 12.39
CA GLN A 983 -22.47 32.13 12.53
C GLN A 983 -22.10 33.62 12.57
N LEU A 984 -22.92 34.49 11.98
CA LEU A 984 -22.68 35.94 11.94
C LEU A 984 -23.31 36.71 13.12
N VAL A 985 -24.50 36.31 13.57
CA VAL A 985 -25.32 37.09 14.53
C VAL A 985 -25.72 36.31 15.79
N GLY A 986 -25.64 34.97 15.76
CA GLY A 986 -26.00 34.07 16.86
C GLY A 986 -27.47 33.62 16.86
N LYS A 987 -27.74 32.42 17.39
CA LYS A 987 -29.08 31.78 17.38
C LYS A 987 -30.16 32.56 18.15
N SER A 988 -29.77 33.49 19.03
CA SER A 988 -30.68 34.37 19.77
C SER A 988 -31.37 35.43 18.89
N ALA A 989 -30.80 35.77 17.72
CA ALA A 989 -31.36 36.79 16.82
C ALA A 989 -32.46 36.26 15.87
N LEU A 990 -32.69 34.95 15.83
CA LEU A 990 -33.65 34.30 14.95
C LEU A 990 -35.10 34.39 15.44
N SER A 991 -36.08 34.27 14.53
CA SER A 991 -37.48 34.04 14.90
C SER A 991 -37.68 32.62 15.46
N ASP A 992 -38.83 32.32 16.05
CA ASP A 992 -39.11 30.95 16.53
C ASP A 992 -39.40 29.97 15.37
N ALA A 993 -39.92 30.45 14.24
CA ALA A 993 -40.08 29.65 13.01
C ALA A 993 -38.73 29.23 12.41
N ASP A 994 -37.72 30.12 12.42
CA ASP A 994 -36.35 29.80 11.97
C ASP A 994 -35.68 28.78 12.90
N LYS A 995 -35.95 28.86 14.21
CA LYS A 995 -35.44 27.90 15.20
C LYS A 995 -36.05 26.51 14.98
N ILE A 996 -37.35 26.40 14.66
CA ILE A 996 -37.96 25.14 14.23
C ILE A 996 -37.23 24.57 13.02
N THR A 997 -37.02 25.38 11.96
CA THR A 997 -36.34 24.95 10.74
C THR A 997 -34.93 24.40 11.01
N LEU A 998 -34.13 25.08 11.84
CA LEU A 998 -32.82 24.57 12.26
C LEU A 998 -32.91 23.31 13.12
N ASP A 999 -33.80 23.27 14.12
CA ASP A 999 -33.88 22.14 15.06
C ASP A 999 -34.44 20.87 14.39
N VAL A 1000 -35.31 21.02 13.39
CA VAL A 1000 -35.81 19.92 12.54
C VAL A 1000 -34.80 19.53 11.45
N ALA A 1001 -34.10 20.49 10.83
CA ALA A 1001 -33.05 20.15 9.88
C ALA A 1001 -31.91 19.34 10.53
N ASN A 1002 -31.57 19.62 11.79
CA ASN A 1002 -30.63 18.79 12.56
C ASN A 1002 -31.20 17.39 12.83
N LEU A 1003 -32.48 17.26 13.19
CA LEU A 1003 -33.17 15.97 13.32
C LEU A 1003 -33.11 15.16 12.00
N ILE A 1004 -33.37 15.80 10.86
CA ILE A 1004 -33.26 15.18 9.53
C ILE A 1004 -31.81 14.74 9.25
N LYS A 1005 -30.81 15.57 9.59
CA LYS A 1005 -29.38 15.25 9.40
C LYS A 1005 -28.95 14.04 10.23
N GLU A 1006 -29.36 13.93 11.49
CA GLU A 1006 -28.90 12.89 12.45
C GLU A 1006 -29.72 11.58 12.44
N ASP A 1007 -31.02 11.64 12.12
CA ASP A 1007 -31.92 10.47 12.23
C ASP A 1007 -32.45 9.94 10.88
N PHE A 1008 -32.50 10.78 9.83
CA PHE A 1008 -32.98 10.38 8.51
C PHE A 1008 -31.87 10.23 7.46
N LEU A 1009 -30.95 11.20 7.38
CA LEU A 1009 -29.86 11.18 6.39
C LEU A 1009 -28.68 10.30 6.83
N GLN A 1010 -28.33 10.31 8.12
CA GLN A 1010 -27.32 9.40 8.66
C GLN A 1010 -27.86 7.97 8.69
N GLN A 1011 -27.08 6.99 8.26
CA GLN A 1011 -27.49 5.58 8.18
C GLN A 1011 -26.31 4.64 8.45
N ASN A 1012 -26.48 3.71 9.40
CA ASN A 1012 -25.40 2.82 9.82
C ASN A 1012 -25.44 1.48 9.06
N GLY A 1013 -24.59 1.38 8.02
CA GLY A 1013 -24.41 0.19 7.17
C GLY A 1013 -24.04 -1.12 7.89
N TYR A 1014 -23.64 -1.07 9.17
CA TYR A 1014 -23.30 -2.25 9.98
C TYR A 1014 -24.42 -2.70 10.94
N SER A 1015 -25.56 -2.02 10.97
CA SER A 1015 -26.65 -2.27 11.92
C SER A 1015 -27.82 -3.05 11.32
N THR A 1016 -28.49 -3.92 12.09
CA THR A 1016 -29.56 -4.79 11.57
C THR A 1016 -30.80 -4.03 11.07
N TYR A 1017 -31.10 -2.87 11.65
CA TYR A 1017 -32.29 -2.06 11.34
C TYR A 1017 -32.04 -0.99 10.25
N ASP A 1018 -30.79 -0.52 10.10
CA ASP A 1018 -30.42 0.59 9.20
C ASP A 1018 -29.41 0.20 8.11
N ALA A 1019 -28.86 -1.02 8.06
CA ALA A 1019 -28.01 -1.43 6.94
C ALA A 1019 -28.78 -1.42 5.60
N PHE A 1020 -30.07 -1.77 5.65
CA PHE A 1020 -31.01 -1.70 4.53
C PHE A 1020 -32.31 -1.02 4.98
N CYS A 1021 -32.67 0.09 4.34
CA CYS A 1021 -33.93 0.78 4.57
C CYS A 1021 -34.86 0.62 3.34
N PRO A 1022 -35.98 -0.13 3.45
CA PRO A 1022 -36.96 -0.22 2.37
C PRO A 1022 -37.55 1.14 1.99
N ILE A 1023 -38.05 1.24 0.76
CA ILE A 1023 -38.68 2.49 0.27
C ILE A 1023 -39.94 2.86 1.07
N TRP A 1024 -40.74 1.89 1.53
CA TRP A 1024 -41.88 2.15 2.41
C TRP A 1024 -41.47 2.71 3.78
N LYS A 1025 -40.44 2.14 4.43
CA LYS A 1025 -39.89 2.67 5.70
C LYS A 1025 -39.38 4.11 5.50
N THR A 1026 -38.73 4.36 4.37
CA THR A 1026 -38.24 5.70 4.00
C THR A 1026 -39.39 6.70 3.82
N TYR A 1027 -40.46 6.32 3.10
CA TYR A 1027 -41.67 7.13 2.93
C TYR A 1027 -42.38 7.43 4.26
N ASP A 1028 -42.64 6.42 5.08
CA ASP A 1028 -43.34 6.58 6.35
C ASP A 1028 -42.52 7.44 7.35
N MET A 1029 -41.18 7.30 7.34
CA MET A 1029 -40.29 8.22 8.05
C MET A 1029 -40.39 9.65 7.51
N MET A 1030 -40.34 9.88 6.19
CA MET A 1030 -40.50 11.22 5.62
C MET A 1030 -41.81 11.87 6.03
N ARG A 1031 -42.92 11.11 6.06
CA ARG A 1031 -44.23 11.58 6.52
C ARG A 1031 -44.22 11.97 8.00
N ALA A 1032 -43.55 11.21 8.87
CA ALA A 1032 -43.43 11.53 10.29
C ALA A 1032 -42.58 12.79 10.55
N PHE A 1033 -41.45 12.96 9.84
CA PHE A 1033 -40.56 14.12 10.00
C PHE A 1033 -41.19 15.42 9.46
N VAL A 1034 -41.86 15.37 8.30
CA VAL A 1034 -42.58 16.53 7.75
C VAL A 1034 -43.83 16.85 8.57
N GLY A 1035 -44.57 15.84 9.04
CA GLY A 1035 -45.69 16.04 9.97
C GLY A 1035 -45.27 16.75 11.26
N TYR A 1036 -44.16 16.33 11.88
CA TYR A 1036 -43.60 17.03 13.05
C TYR A 1036 -43.25 18.50 12.74
N TYR A 1037 -42.68 18.79 11.56
CA TYR A 1037 -42.36 20.15 11.14
C TYR A 1037 -43.61 21.02 10.95
N ASP A 1038 -44.61 20.54 10.20
CA ASP A 1038 -45.79 21.34 9.88
C ASP A 1038 -46.71 21.53 11.11
N GLU A 1039 -46.80 20.56 12.04
CA GLU A 1039 -47.50 20.80 13.33
C GLU A 1039 -46.75 21.77 14.24
N ALA A 1040 -45.41 21.68 14.33
CA ALA A 1040 -44.61 22.66 15.09
C ALA A 1040 -44.77 24.09 14.55
N GLN A 1041 -44.78 24.27 13.22
CA GLN A 1041 -45.02 25.57 12.58
C GLN A 1041 -46.45 26.08 12.83
N LYS A 1042 -47.48 25.20 12.80
CA LYS A 1042 -48.87 25.58 13.14
C LYS A 1042 -48.99 26.03 14.60
N ALA A 1043 -48.41 25.32 15.54
CA ALA A 1043 -48.47 25.65 16.97
C ALA A 1043 -47.81 27.00 17.28
N VAL A 1044 -46.62 27.26 16.71
CA VAL A 1044 -45.95 28.57 16.86
C VAL A 1044 -46.72 29.70 16.13
N ALA A 1045 -47.32 29.43 14.97
CA ALA A 1045 -48.23 30.37 14.30
C ALA A 1045 -49.52 30.65 15.12
N GLY A 1046 -49.94 29.72 15.97
CA GLY A 1046 -51.00 29.90 16.97
C GLY A 1046 -50.60 30.78 18.17
N GLY A 1047 -49.31 31.13 18.30
CA GLY A 1047 -48.77 31.98 19.36
C GLY A 1047 -47.98 31.24 20.45
N ALA A 1048 -47.76 29.93 20.33
CA ALA A 1048 -46.90 29.19 21.25
C ALA A 1048 -45.42 29.59 21.09
N GLN A 1049 -44.67 29.56 22.20
CA GLN A 1049 -43.22 29.85 22.20
C GLN A 1049 -42.43 28.56 21.98
N TRP A 1050 -41.53 28.53 20.99
CA TRP A 1050 -40.85 27.30 20.57
C TRP A 1050 -40.08 26.62 21.70
N SER A 1051 -39.42 27.38 22.57
CA SER A 1051 -38.63 26.82 23.68
C SER A 1051 -39.47 26.01 24.68
N LYS A 1052 -40.74 26.38 24.91
CA LYS A 1052 -41.65 25.63 25.79
C LYS A 1052 -42.26 24.44 25.06
N LEU A 1053 -42.63 24.65 23.80
CA LEU A 1053 -43.22 23.62 22.95
C LEU A 1053 -42.24 22.44 22.77
N ALA A 1054 -40.97 22.73 22.50
CA ALA A 1054 -39.92 21.72 22.31
C ALA A 1054 -39.54 20.95 23.60
N GLU A 1055 -39.78 21.53 24.79
CA GLU A 1055 -39.69 20.79 26.06
C GLU A 1055 -40.92 19.88 26.24
N ALA A 1056 -42.13 20.38 25.97
CA ALA A 1056 -43.38 19.64 26.10
C ALA A 1056 -43.48 18.45 25.12
N THR A 1057 -43.11 18.63 23.85
CA THR A 1057 -43.14 17.58 22.81
C THR A 1057 -41.84 16.79 22.68
N SER A 1058 -41.04 16.74 23.76
CA SER A 1058 -39.75 16.04 23.78
C SER A 1058 -39.90 14.51 23.69
N ASP A 1059 -41.01 13.95 24.16
CA ASP A 1059 -41.40 12.54 23.99
C ASP A 1059 -41.69 12.21 22.53
N VAL A 1060 -42.45 13.06 21.84
CA VAL A 1060 -42.73 12.98 20.40
C VAL A 1060 -41.44 13.07 19.59
N LYS A 1061 -40.56 14.03 19.90
CA LYS A 1061 -39.27 14.18 19.23
C LYS A 1061 -38.40 12.92 19.38
N HIS A 1062 -38.37 12.32 20.57
CA HIS A 1062 -37.68 11.05 20.80
C HIS A 1062 -38.32 9.89 20.00
N ALA A 1063 -39.65 9.85 19.89
CA ALA A 1063 -40.35 8.82 19.11
C ALA A 1063 -40.07 8.93 17.59
N VAL A 1064 -40.02 10.16 17.04
CA VAL A 1064 -39.63 10.43 15.64
C VAL A 1064 -38.16 10.03 15.39
N SER A 1065 -37.25 10.41 16.30
CA SER A 1065 -35.84 9.99 16.26
C SER A 1065 -35.69 8.46 16.30
N SER A 1066 -36.50 7.80 17.13
CA SER A 1066 -36.49 6.34 17.31
C SER A 1066 -37.00 5.55 16.08
N ALA A 1067 -37.67 6.19 15.13
CA ALA A 1067 -38.26 5.51 13.97
C ALA A 1067 -37.23 4.78 13.09
N LYS A 1068 -35.94 5.18 13.13
CA LYS A 1068 -34.87 4.45 12.44
C LYS A 1068 -34.65 3.04 12.99
N PHE A 1069 -34.94 2.78 14.27
CA PHE A 1069 -34.77 1.47 14.91
C PHE A 1069 -35.83 0.43 14.54
N PHE A 1070 -36.87 0.79 13.78
CA PHE A 1070 -37.84 -0.20 13.28
C PHE A 1070 -37.18 -1.17 12.28
N GLU A 1071 -37.17 -2.45 12.61
CA GLU A 1071 -36.54 -3.51 11.83
C GLU A 1071 -37.43 -3.93 10.63
N PRO A 1072 -36.91 -3.92 9.39
CA PRO A 1072 -37.67 -4.36 8.21
C PRO A 1072 -38.22 -5.80 8.29
N SER A 1073 -37.58 -6.65 9.11
CA SER A 1073 -37.94 -8.06 9.32
C SER A 1073 -39.34 -8.29 9.92
N ARG A 1074 -39.93 -7.29 10.57
CA ARG A 1074 -41.29 -7.37 11.15
C ARG A 1074 -42.40 -7.23 10.11
N GLY A 1075 -42.03 -6.81 8.90
CA GLY A 1075 -42.96 -6.65 7.79
C GLY A 1075 -43.68 -5.30 7.76
N GLU A 1076 -44.03 -4.90 6.54
CA GLU A 1076 -44.59 -3.60 6.21
C GLU A 1076 -45.89 -3.28 6.98
N ALA A 1077 -46.79 -4.26 7.14
CA ALA A 1077 -48.10 -4.07 7.75
C ALA A 1077 -48.07 -3.87 9.29
N GLU A 1078 -47.00 -4.29 9.97
CA GLU A 1078 -46.78 -3.92 11.38
C GLU A 1078 -46.21 -2.49 11.44
N SER A 1079 -45.16 -2.22 10.67
CA SER A 1079 -44.47 -0.92 10.69
C SER A 1079 -45.40 0.23 10.30
N LYS A 1080 -46.25 0.08 9.27
CA LYS A 1080 -47.22 1.12 8.86
C LYS A 1080 -48.19 1.49 9.99
N ARG A 1081 -48.63 0.52 10.81
CA ARG A 1081 -49.51 0.78 11.95
C ARG A 1081 -48.81 1.57 13.06
N GLU A 1082 -47.54 1.29 13.33
CA GLU A 1082 -46.76 2.07 14.30
C GLU A 1082 -46.48 3.50 13.78
N PHE A 1083 -46.21 3.66 12.48
CA PHE A 1083 -46.08 4.99 11.85
C PHE A 1083 -47.40 5.77 11.81
N GLU A 1084 -48.54 5.11 11.61
CA GLU A 1084 -49.87 5.74 11.72
C GLU A 1084 -50.14 6.22 13.15
N LYS A 1085 -49.90 5.38 14.17
CA LYS A 1085 -49.98 5.81 15.58
C LYS A 1085 -49.05 6.98 15.89
N LEU A 1086 -47.81 6.93 15.40
CA LEU A 1086 -46.82 8.00 15.61
C LEU A 1086 -47.30 9.33 15.02
N VAL A 1087 -47.85 9.32 13.81
CA VAL A 1087 -48.39 10.52 13.15
C VAL A 1087 -49.63 11.07 13.86
N THR A 1088 -50.52 10.21 14.35
CA THR A 1088 -51.66 10.64 15.19
C THR A 1088 -51.18 11.25 16.51
N ASN A 1089 -50.24 10.59 17.20
CA ASN A 1089 -49.68 11.07 18.47
C ASN A 1089 -48.89 12.39 18.32
N ILE A 1090 -48.25 12.63 17.17
CA ILE A 1090 -47.67 13.96 16.84
C ILE A 1090 -48.78 15.03 16.91
N GLY A 1091 -49.89 14.83 16.19
CA GLY A 1091 -50.99 15.81 16.14
C GLY A 1091 -51.68 16.00 17.49
N GLU A 1092 -51.97 14.92 18.21
CA GLU A 1092 -52.59 14.96 19.55
C GLU A 1092 -51.71 15.73 20.54
N ARG A 1093 -50.40 15.48 20.57
CA ARG A 1093 -49.47 16.13 21.50
C ARG A 1093 -49.18 17.59 21.17
N PHE A 1094 -49.11 17.97 19.89
CA PHE A 1094 -48.99 19.37 19.51
C PHE A 1094 -50.27 20.17 19.80
N ALA A 1095 -51.45 19.53 19.85
CA ALA A 1095 -52.66 20.14 20.36
C ALA A 1095 -52.63 20.28 21.90
N GLU A 1096 -52.33 19.20 22.64
CA GLU A 1096 -52.20 19.23 24.12
C GLU A 1096 -51.18 20.28 24.62
N ALA A 1097 -50.11 20.52 23.86
CA ALA A 1097 -49.04 21.47 24.22
C ALA A 1097 -49.28 22.91 23.70
N ALA A 1098 -50.43 23.17 23.05
CA ALA A 1098 -50.82 24.49 22.55
C ALA A 1098 -52.01 25.12 23.32
N GLU A 1099 -52.67 24.37 24.21
CA GLU A 1099 -53.67 24.86 25.19
C GLU A 1099 -53.03 25.45 26.48
#